data_AF-A0A2K4MJL0-F1
#
_entry.id   AF-A0A2K4MJL0-F1
#
_cell.length_a   1.000
_cell.length_b   1.000
_cell.length_c   1.000
_cell.angle_alpha   90.00
_cell.angle_beta   90.00
_cell.angle_gamma   90.00
#
_symmetry.space_group_name_H-M   'P 1'
#
loop_
_entity.id
_entity.type
_entity.pdbx_description
1 polymer ?
#
loop_
_entity_poly.entity_id
_entity_poly.type
_entity_poly.pdbx_seq_one_letter_code
_entity_poly.pdbx_strand_id
1 'polypeptide(L)'
;MEKMNKNARMQVMAACIASALMLSACGGGGGGGGDTSPGTQTTRQTAPSTPNISIGTTGSLLATAPIAFSASATDPSGLTLSYIWDFGDGSAPTPGQNVSHTYAKSGSYTVKVTVSNTANQASSFTQSITIVAPNPATPTIQSSATTAAIGQSVTFTANSSDPQNLPLTFSWDFGDGSAGSGATVSHTFNKAGTYNVSVTASDTSGLQATASIAQGVVATNSNKLVADCAGANCGAVDASTYSGNGIGTWRYTNTTSSDATIDINIAGVKPGNKATLVFTNGGTNMTSAPGTGNLASASALPSLGARAVITHEMMAYQGTYAGKMAMTEKNRQLAEQLIHLPAQTVAARAQAARMSARPRANAAIGDTRTWNDLWDNASNPVPYVTQANTQCTLPSGRNVVFWLDPNATKSGNVSSDDMAAMKNAVCGSNGGFAQLNALLGDVWGTVPSKYKGSVIQDSPGALQDINIAIVNAPASTGWAGYFYGANNYLSTVSGMSNSNQALLFFINAGEVKNNRNYTIASLLHEATHMTNFYQRSIVRGTTHDTWLEETSAMLSEDVIAPALLGGYDTAYSVRIPGYLQTGGGVSYNQWSTLSSGSYSLGGAFGAFLNRRYGLAIYKQLITSCNDGDSYGIDSSYNCLDKLITSNGGSGLADEYARFGASIFATLPATNLPNGYGFPTKTDGAYQFAAFDLTKYQTTSPQSLFGIFQSMSHSYQVDNINGNSYSRKGVKIPANTSMILVVR
;
A
#
# COMPACT_ATOMS: atom_id res chain seq x y z
N MET A 1 -29.52 -4.48 59.79
CA MET A 1 -28.05 -4.40 59.76
C MET A 1 -27.71 -3.36 58.73
N GLU A 2 -27.11 -2.28 59.25
CA GLU A 2 -26.95 -0.91 58.75
C GLU A 2 -27.76 -0.47 57.52
N LYS A 3 -28.88 0.15 57.86
CA LYS A 3 -29.79 0.93 57.03
C LYS A 3 -29.55 2.43 57.30
N MET A 4 -29.53 3.20 56.21
CA MET A 4 -30.32 4.41 55.96
C MET A 4 -30.20 5.71 56.79
N ASN A 5 -30.55 6.79 56.05
CA ASN A 5 -31.46 7.90 56.40
C ASN A 5 -30.85 9.18 56.99
N LYS A 6 -31.35 10.40 56.69
CA LYS A 6 -32.29 10.96 55.67
C LYS A 6 -32.48 12.44 56.06
N ASN A 7 -32.97 13.23 55.10
CA ASN A 7 -33.78 14.45 55.23
C ASN A 7 -33.06 15.73 55.70
N ALA A 8 -33.01 16.85 54.94
CA ALA A 8 -34.06 17.62 54.24
C ALA A 8 -35.08 18.32 55.16
N ARG A 9 -35.10 19.67 55.12
CA ARG A 9 -36.28 20.57 55.12
C ARG A 9 -35.81 22.04 54.94
N MET A 10 -36.19 22.78 53.89
CA MET A 10 -37.46 23.53 53.64
C MET A 10 -37.44 24.90 54.35
N GLN A 11 -37.54 26.06 53.68
CA GLN A 11 -38.75 26.72 53.12
C GLN A 11 -38.32 27.89 52.18
N VAL A 12 -38.80 28.02 50.93
CA VAL A 12 -40.06 28.62 50.40
C VAL A 12 -40.06 30.16 50.27
N MET A 13 -40.12 30.61 49.00
CA MET A 13 -40.77 31.79 48.37
C MET A 13 -40.91 33.14 49.12
N ALA A 14 -40.58 34.23 48.41
CA ALA A 14 -41.60 35.18 47.90
C ALA A 14 -41.01 36.16 46.87
N ALA A 15 -41.82 36.47 45.86
CA ALA A 15 -41.56 37.30 44.70
C ALA A 15 -42.27 38.67 44.79
N CYS A 16 -42.13 39.47 43.71
CA CYS A 16 -42.84 40.69 43.32
C CYS A 16 -42.30 41.98 43.98
N ILE A 17 -42.12 43.11 43.29
CA ILE A 17 -42.98 43.87 42.34
C ILE A 17 -42.01 44.76 41.50
N ALA A 18 -41.90 44.72 40.17
CA ALA A 18 -42.75 45.19 39.07
C ALA A 18 -43.02 46.71 38.99
N SER A 19 -42.47 47.35 37.93
CA SER A 19 -43.06 48.46 37.14
C SER A 19 -43.11 49.85 37.80
N ALA A 20 -43.02 51.00 37.13
CA ALA A 20 -42.78 51.45 35.77
C ALA A 20 -42.73 53.00 35.83
N LEU A 21 -42.20 53.66 34.79
CA LEU A 21 -42.81 54.77 34.04
C LEU A 21 -41.77 55.77 33.51
N MET A 22 -41.79 55.91 32.19
CA MET A 22 -41.35 57.08 31.46
C MET A 22 -42.35 58.24 31.66
N LEU A 23 -41.89 59.50 31.64
CA LEU A 23 -42.21 60.45 30.57
C LEU A 23 -41.47 61.81 30.73
N SER A 24 -40.82 62.20 29.63
CA SER A 24 -40.51 63.53 29.07
C SER A 24 -40.78 64.85 29.82
N ALA A 25 -39.83 65.81 29.71
CA ALA A 25 -40.11 67.20 29.28
C ALA A 25 -38.82 67.97 28.92
N CYS A 26 -38.87 68.76 27.85
CA CYS A 26 -37.87 69.74 27.39
C CYS A 26 -37.98 71.09 28.14
N GLY A 27 -36.90 71.89 28.09
CA GLY A 27 -36.91 73.36 28.29
C GLY A 27 -35.53 73.86 28.79
N GLY A 28 -34.75 74.57 27.97
CA GLY A 28 -34.57 76.05 28.02
C GLY A 28 -33.52 76.43 29.08
N GLY A 29 -32.34 77.01 28.81
CA GLY A 29 -32.03 78.23 28.08
C GLY A 29 -31.21 79.14 29.04
N GLY A 30 -30.10 79.74 28.58
CA GLY A 30 -29.50 80.94 29.20
C GLY A 30 -28.11 80.84 29.85
N GLY A 31 -27.09 81.38 29.15
CA GLY A 31 -26.28 82.49 29.66
C GLY A 31 -25.03 82.24 30.53
N GLY A 32 -23.85 82.46 29.92
CA GLY A 32 -22.86 83.43 30.44
C GLY A 32 -21.68 82.91 31.28
N GLY A 33 -20.47 83.36 30.89
CA GLY A 33 -19.31 83.49 31.80
C GLY A 33 -18.13 82.60 31.43
N GLY A 34 -17.08 83.21 30.85
CA GLY A 34 -15.81 82.54 30.56
C GLY A 34 -14.95 82.36 31.81
N ASP A 35 -14.18 81.29 31.81
CA ASP A 35 -12.98 81.15 32.63
C ASP A 35 -11.94 80.33 31.85
N THR A 36 -10.77 80.91 31.61
CA THR A 36 -9.65 80.29 30.91
C THR A 36 -8.68 79.72 31.95
N SER A 37 -8.85 78.44 32.25
CA SER A 37 -7.79 77.58 32.81
C SER A 37 -7.40 76.54 31.76
N PRO A 38 -6.10 76.26 31.49
CA PRO A 38 -5.71 75.08 30.77
C PRO A 38 -5.96 73.89 31.70
N GLY A 39 -7.20 73.41 31.73
CA GLY A 39 -7.53 72.14 32.34
C GLY A 39 -6.67 71.08 31.67
N THR A 40 -5.86 70.40 32.47
CA THR A 40 -5.29 69.10 32.10
C THR A 40 -6.46 68.26 31.61
N GLN A 41 -6.61 68.11 30.29
CA GLN A 41 -7.58 67.18 29.76
C GLN A 41 -7.08 65.81 30.15
N THR A 42 -7.59 65.30 31.27
CA THR A 42 -7.60 63.87 31.54
C THR A 42 -8.42 63.30 30.40
N THR A 43 -7.77 62.88 29.31
CA THR A 43 -8.42 62.16 28.23
C THR A 43 -9.11 60.98 28.90
N ARG A 44 -10.44 61.05 29.01
CA ARG A 44 -11.23 59.96 29.54
C ARG A 44 -10.97 58.80 28.61
N GLN A 45 -10.06 57.91 29.00
CA GLN A 45 -9.76 56.71 28.22
C GLN A 45 -11.11 56.03 27.98
N THR A 46 -11.33 55.56 26.76
CA THR A 46 -12.56 54.89 26.36
C THR A 46 -12.26 53.42 26.07
N ALA A 47 -13.22 52.54 26.36
CA ALA A 47 -13.08 51.13 26.06
C ALA A 47 -12.82 50.90 24.55
N PRO A 48 -12.15 49.80 24.18
CA PRO A 48 -12.02 49.37 22.79
C PRO A 48 -13.38 49.20 22.10
N SER A 49 -13.40 49.23 20.76
CA SER A 49 -14.58 48.88 19.99
C SER A 49 -15.09 47.47 20.33
N THR A 50 -16.38 47.21 20.15
CA THR A 50 -16.91 45.84 20.25
C THR A 50 -16.15 44.93 19.28
N PRO A 51 -15.57 43.81 19.77
CA PRO A 51 -14.76 42.94 18.94
C PRO A 51 -15.62 42.22 17.90
N ASN A 52 -15.13 42.17 16.65
CA ASN A 52 -15.69 41.33 15.60
C ASN A 52 -14.98 39.98 15.60
N ILE A 53 -15.73 38.88 15.60
CA ILE A 53 -15.20 37.52 15.64
C ILE A 53 -15.31 36.82 14.28
N SER A 54 -14.36 35.93 13.99
CA SER A 54 -14.39 35.04 12.84
C SER A 54 -14.01 33.62 13.26
N ILE A 55 -14.75 32.64 12.73
CA ILE A 55 -14.60 31.20 13.00
C ILE A 55 -14.15 30.52 11.72
N GLY A 56 -13.00 29.84 11.74
CA GLY A 56 -12.24 29.44 10.55
C GLY A 56 -12.75 28.23 9.75
N THR A 57 -14.06 27.94 9.74
CA THR A 57 -14.60 26.73 9.06
C THR A 57 -15.87 27.03 8.25
N THR A 58 -15.98 26.46 7.04
CA THR A 58 -17.14 26.62 6.13
C THR A 58 -18.22 25.54 6.28
N GLY A 59 -18.11 24.65 7.27
CA GLY A 59 -19.03 23.54 7.52
C GLY A 59 -19.46 23.44 8.99
N SER A 60 -20.15 22.36 9.35
CA SER A 60 -20.55 22.10 10.73
C SER A 60 -19.33 21.97 11.66
N LEU A 61 -19.43 22.58 12.84
CA LEU A 61 -18.39 22.51 13.87
C LEU A 61 -18.48 21.18 14.60
N LEU A 62 -17.43 20.36 14.56
CA LEU A 62 -17.45 19.02 15.14
C LEU A 62 -16.83 18.99 16.53
N ALA A 63 -17.42 18.24 17.45
CA ALA A 63 -16.76 17.87 18.70
C ALA A 63 -15.48 17.10 18.40
N THR A 64 -14.50 17.18 19.31
CA THR A 64 -13.15 16.59 19.23
C THR A 64 -12.25 17.08 18.09
N ALA A 65 -12.74 17.97 17.23
CA ALA A 65 -11.95 18.68 16.21
C ALA A 65 -11.51 20.08 16.69
N PRO A 66 -10.28 20.53 16.36
CA PRO A 66 -9.83 21.88 16.68
C PRO A 66 -10.54 22.92 15.79
N ILE A 67 -11.08 23.96 16.41
CA ILE A 67 -11.76 25.08 15.77
C ILE A 67 -10.94 26.35 15.97
N ALA A 68 -10.63 27.03 14.86
CA ALA A 68 -9.90 28.30 14.89
C ALA A 68 -10.87 29.47 15.14
N PHE A 69 -10.51 30.33 16.09
CA PHE A 69 -11.20 31.57 16.42
C PHE A 69 -10.25 32.76 16.29
N SER A 70 -10.77 33.85 15.76
CA SER A 70 -10.04 35.12 15.65
C SER A 70 -10.94 36.28 16.01
N ALA A 71 -10.37 37.33 16.59
CA ALA A 71 -11.09 38.57 16.92
C ALA A 71 -10.32 39.81 16.46
N SER A 72 -11.06 40.85 16.12
CA SER A 72 -10.51 42.15 15.74
C SER A 72 -11.27 43.28 16.44
N ALA A 73 -10.53 44.25 16.98
CA ALA A 73 -11.07 45.46 17.62
C ALA A 73 -10.06 46.61 17.44
N THR A 74 -10.52 47.84 17.63
CA THR A 74 -9.71 49.06 17.59
C THR A 74 -9.88 49.86 18.86
N ASP A 75 -8.80 50.46 19.37
CA ASP A 75 -8.86 51.38 20.52
C ASP A 75 -8.88 52.83 20.03
N PRO A 76 -9.88 53.66 20.41
CA PRO A 76 -9.94 55.07 19.99
C PRO A 76 -8.75 55.92 20.45
N SER A 77 -8.06 55.51 21.51
CA SER A 77 -6.86 56.18 22.06
C SER A 77 -5.56 55.52 21.59
N GLY A 78 -5.62 54.54 20.67
CA GLY A 78 -4.45 53.84 20.14
C GLY A 78 -3.74 52.93 21.15
N LEU A 79 -4.39 52.58 22.27
CA LEU A 79 -3.80 51.73 23.30
C LEU A 79 -3.69 50.27 22.85
N THR A 80 -2.67 49.56 23.35
CA THR A 80 -2.46 48.14 23.07
C THR A 80 -3.61 47.30 23.60
N LEU A 81 -4.10 46.37 22.78
CA LEU A 81 -5.22 45.49 23.09
C LEU A 81 -4.77 44.09 23.52
N SER A 82 -5.50 43.52 24.46
CA SER A 82 -5.36 42.14 24.90
C SER A 82 -6.71 41.43 24.79
N TYR A 83 -6.69 40.14 24.46
CA TYR A 83 -7.87 39.35 24.13
C TYR A 83 -7.94 38.13 25.04
N ILE A 84 -9.11 37.87 25.61
CA ILE A 84 -9.39 36.69 26.43
C ILE A 84 -10.69 36.05 25.93
N TRP A 85 -10.61 34.76 25.61
CA TRP A 85 -11.73 33.95 25.14
C TRP A 85 -12.28 33.06 26.25
N ASP A 86 -13.59 33.02 26.38
CA ASP A 86 -14.35 32.03 27.14
C ASP A 86 -15.22 31.26 26.14
N PHE A 87 -15.06 29.94 26.08
CA PHE A 87 -15.72 29.11 25.08
C PHE A 87 -17.08 28.58 25.55
N GLY A 88 -17.48 28.87 26.79
CA GLY A 88 -18.78 28.51 27.34
C GLY A 88 -18.94 27.02 27.69
N ASP A 89 -17.86 26.24 27.67
CA ASP A 89 -17.84 24.81 28.00
C ASP A 89 -17.22 24.50 29.38
N GLY A 90 -16.88 25.54 30.14
CA GLY A 90 -16.23 25.44 31.44
C GLY A 90 -14.71 25.27 31.39
N SER A 91 -14.11 25.29 30.20
CA SER A 91 -12.65 25.38 30.05
C SER A 91 -12.09 26.72 30.56
N ALA A 92 -10.80 26.75 30.87
CA ALA A 92 -10.14 27.97 31.34
C ALA A 92 -10.09 29.04 30.23
N PRO A 93 -10.25 30.33 30.56
CA PRO A 93 -10.16 31.39 29.56
C PRO A 93 -8.83 31.40 28.83
N THR A 94 -8.85 31.56 27.51
CA THR A 94 -7.66 31.45 26.65
C THR A 94 -7.22 32.83 26.15
N PRO A 95 -5.98 33.26 26.42
CA PRO A 95 -5.47 34.54 25.94
C PRO A 95 -4.99 34.46 24.49
N GLY A 96 -5.24 35.51 23.72
CA GLY A 96 -4.70 35.65 22.36
C GLY A 96 -5.71 36.15 21.33
N GLN A 97 -5.23 36.86 20.32
CA GLN A 97 -6.09 37.39 19.25
C GLN A 97 -6.59 36.27 18.31
N ASN A 98 -5.73 35.28 18.04
CA ASN A 98 -6.04 34.08 17.26
C ASN A 98 -5.81 32.88 18.16
N VAL A 99 -6.83 32.05 18.35
CA VAL A 99 -6.80 30.91 19.27
C VAL A 99 -7.44 29.69 18.60
N SER A 100 -7.08 28.49 19.08
CA SER A 100 -7.69 27.24 18.65
C SER A 100 -8.31 26.56 19.87
N HIS A 101 -9.56 26.12 19.76
CA HIS A 101 -10.28 25.43 20.84
C HIS A 101 -10.91 24.13 20.35
N THR A 102 -11.00 23.13 21.23
CA THR A 102 -11.60 21.83 20.92
C THR A 102 -12.69 21.52 21.94
N TYR A 103 -13.93 21.39 21.48
CA TYR A 103 -15.04 21.01 22.35
C TYR A 103 -15.08 19.50 22.54
N ALA A 104 -15.10 19.04 23.79
CA ALA A 104 -15.13 17.61 24.11
C ALA A 104 -16.49 16.95 23.81
N LYS A 105 -17.58 17.72 23.81
CA LYS A 105 -18.95 17.23 23.60
C LYS A 105 -19.67 18.10 22.58
N SER A 106 -20.60 17.48 21.86
CA SER A 106 -21.60 18.19 21.06
C SER A 106 -22.56 18.97 21.95
N GLY A 107 -23.02 20.13 21.49
CA GLY A 107 -23.91 21.00 22.25
C GLY A 107 -23.95 22.42 21.70
N SER A 108 -24.82 23.25 22.29
CA SER A 108 -24.82 24.69 22.04
C SER A 108 -23.95 25.38 23.07
N TYR A 109 -23.00 26.18 22.61
CA TYR A 109 -22.05 26.90 23.46
C TYR A 109 -22.12 28.39 23.16
N THR A 110 -21.94 29.22 24.18
CA THR A 110 -21.86 30.69 24.02
C THR A 110 -20.40 31.10 24.17
N VAL A 111 -19.77 31.40 23.04
CA VAL A 111 -18.39 31.92 23.00
C VAL A 111 -18.41 33.39 23.33
N LYS A 112 -17.58 33.83 24.27
CA LYS A 112 -17.37 35.21 24.65
C LYS A 112 -15.92 35.60 24.43
N VAL A 113 -15.67 36.69 23.72
CA VAL A 113 -14.35 37.35 23.70
C VAL A 113 -14.44 38.65 24.47
N THR A 114 -13.48 38.87 25.36
CA THR A 114 -13.29 40.14 26.09
C THR A 114 -12.00 40.77 25.60
N VAL A 115 -12.07 42.03 25.17
CA VAL A 115 -10.92 42.80 24.72
C VAL A 115 -10.70 43.96 25.68
N SER A 116 -9.52 44.01 26.29
CA SER A 116 -9.12 45.08 27.21
C SER A 116 -7.89 45.83 26.70
N ASN A 117 -7.86 47.14 26.97
CA ASN A 117 -6.69 47.98 26.71
C ASN A 117 -5.78 48.09 27.93
N THR A 118 -4.60 48.69 27.76
CA THR A 118 -3.62 48.92 28.84
C THR A 118 -4.10 49.86 29.95
N ALA A 119 -5.27 50.48 29.79
CA ALA A 119 -5.95 51.28 30.81
C ALA A 119 -7.01 50.48 31.60
N ASN A 120 -7.06 49.16 31.42
CA ASN A 120 -8.02 48.24 32.04
C ASN A 120 -9.48 48.50 31.66
N GLN A 121 -9.73 49.15 30.52
CA GLN A 121 -11.08 49.28 29.99
C GLN A 121 -11.35 48.15 28.99
N ALA A 122 -12.58 47.64 29.00
CA ALA A 122 -12.91 46.43 28.27
C ALA A 122 -14.23 46.54 27.50
N SER A 123 -14.29 45.83 26.37
CA SER A 123 -15.50 45.53 25.63
C SER A 123 -15.60 44.03 25.38
N SER A 124 -16.80 43.50 25.16
CA SER A 124 -16.98 42.07 24.92
C SER A 124 -18.04 41.79 23.88
N PHE A 125 -17.90 40.65 23.19
CA PHE A 125 -18.88 40.12 22.25
C PHE A 125 -19.18 38.66 22.58
N THR A 126 -20.43 38.24 22.39
CA THR A 126 -20.89 36.86 22.61
C THR A 126 -21.57 36.30 21.37
N GLN A 127 -21.24 35.06 21.01
CA GLN A 127 -21.81 34.33 19.88
C GLN A 127 -22.22 32.93 20.34
N SER A 128 -23.47 32.54 20.08
CA SER A 128 -23.88 31.14 20.20
C SER A 128 -23.42 30.33 18.99
N ILE A 129 -22.81 29.20 19.24
CA ILE A 129 -22.37 28.23 18.23
C ILE A 129 -22.93 26.85 18.56
N THR A 130 -23.15 26.03 17.53
CA THR A 130 -23.59 24.64 17.70
C THR A 130 -22.46 23.72 17.29
N ILE A 131 -22.04 22.88 18.23
CA ILE A 131 -21.08 21.80 18.02
C ILE A 131 -21.87 20.51 17.82
N VAL A 132 -21.65 19.86 16.69
CA VAL A 132 -22.31 18.60 16.32
C VAL A 132 -21.42 17.40 16.66
N ALA A 133 -22.06 16.28 16.95
CA ALA A 133 -21.38 15.01 17.16
C ALA A 133 -20.82 14.48 15.83
N PRO A 134 -19.57 13.99 15.77
CA PRO A 134 -19.07 13.29 14.60
C PRO A 134 -19.71 11.90 14.48
N ASN A 135 -19.81 11.37 13.26
CA ASN A 135 -20.24 9.98 13.05
C ASN A 135 -19.26 9.00 13.72
N PRO A 136 -19.72 7.79 14.07
CA PRO A 136 -18.83 6.68 14.41
C PRO A 136 -17.81 6.41 13.31
N ALA A 137 -16.66 5.85 13.67
CA ALA A 137 -15.68 5.38 12.70
C ALA A 137 -16.31 4.28 11.82
N THR A 138 -16.00 4.30 10.51
CA THR A 138 -16.44 3.24 9.59
C THR A 138 -16.04 1.87 10.13
N PRO A 139 -16.97 0.93 10.33
CA PRO A 139 -16.66 -0.38 10.91
C PRO A 139 -15.70 -1.19 10.05
N THR A 140 -14.83 -1.98 10.67
CA THR A 140 -14.07 -3.03 9.99
C THR A 140 -14.80 -4.37 10.14
N ILE A 141 -15.00 -5.10 9.04
CA ILE A 141 -15.59 -6.45 9.06
C ILE A 141 -14.48 -7.50 8.95
N GLN A 142 -14.53 -8.51 9.81
CA GLN A 142 -13.77 -9.75 9.69
C GLN A 142 -14.75 -10.91 9.47
N SER A 143 -14.46 -11.79 8.52
CA SER A 143 -15.19 -13.03 8.31
C SER A 143 -14.31 -14.21 8.66
N SER A 144 -14.87 -15.23 9.31
CA SER A 144 -14.17 -16.49 9.61
C SER A 144 -13.77 -17.29 8.35
N ALA A 145 -14.37 -16.98 7.18
CA ALA A 145 -14.03 -17.62 5.91
C ALA A 145 -14.34 -16.69 4.73
N THR A 146 -13.39 -16.50 3.81
CA THR A 146 -13.60 -15.70 2.57
C THR A 146 -14.58 -16.37 1.61
N THR A 147 -14.62 -17.71 1.60
CA THR A 147 -15.61 -18.52 0.90
C THR A 147 -16.14 -19.62 1.82
N ALA A 148 -17.47 -19.77 1.88
CA ALA A 148 -18.14 -20.78 2.69
C ALA A 148 -18.92 -21.78 1.81
N ALA A 149 -19.10 -23.01 2.27
CA ALA A 149 -20.05 -23.92 1.61
C ALA A 149 -21.50 -23.56 1.98
N ILE A 150 -22.48 -23.92 1.14
CA ILE A 150 -23.90 -23.91 1.52
C ILE A 150 -24.04 -24.65 2.85
N GLY A 151 -24.75 -24.07 3.82
CA GLY A 151 -24.94 -24.70 5.12
C GLY A 151 -23.74 -24.59 6.08
N GLN A 152 -22.60 -24.03 5.67
CA GLN A 152 -21.50 -23.69 6.58
C GLN A 152 -21.82 -22.41 7.34
N SER A 153 -21.66 -22.45 8.67
CA SER A 153 -21.78 -21.27 9.52
C SER A 153 -20.55 -20.37 9.35
N VAL A 154 -20.77 -19.09 9.04
CA VAL A 154 -19.75 -18.05 8.92
C VAL A 154 -19.94 -17.08 10.07
N THR A 155 -18.90 -16.88 10.87
CA THR A 155 -18.87 -15.86 11.91
C THR A 155 -18.31 -14.56 11.34
N PHE A 156 -19.05 -13.47 11.53
CA PHE A 156 -18.67 -12.12 11.21
C PHE A 156 -18.42 -11.33 12.50
N THR A 157 -17.33 -10.57 12.53
CA THR A 157 -16.99 -9.66 13.63
C THR A 157 -16.80 -8.25 13.09
N ALA A 158 -17.44 -7.29 13.75
CA ALA A 158 -17.31 -5.87 13.47
C ALA A 158 -16.60 -5.15 14.63
N ASN A 159 -15.68 -4.26 14.27
CA ASN A 159 -15.07 -3.33 15.20
C ASN A 159 -15.29 -1.90 14.69
N SER A 160 -15.67 -1.00 15.59
CA SER A 160 -15.83 0.43 15.33
C SER A 160 -15.61 1.19 16.64
N SER A 161 -15.39 2.49 16.56
CA SER A 161 -15.24 3.38 17.70
C SER A 161 -16.04 4.66 17.47
N ASP A 162 -16.53 5.24 18.56
CA ASP A 162 -17.19 6.53 18.54
C ASP A 162 -16.21 7.61 19.04
N PRO A 163 -16.00 8.73 18.31
CA PRO A 163 -15.05 9.76 18.73
C PRO A 163 -15.39 10.43 20.08
N GLN A 164 -16.64 10.35 20.54
CA GLN A 164 -17.08 10.82 21.86
C GLN A 164 -17.18 9.67 22.89
N ASN A 165 -16.69 8.47 22.55
CA ASN A 165 -16.78 7.25 23.35
C ASN A 165 -18.21 6.85 23.70
N LEU A 166 -19.19 7.16 22.84
CA LEU A 166 -20.55 6.66 23.01
C LEU A 166 -20.61 5.15 22.74
N PRO A 167 -21.46 4.40 23.47
CA PRO A 167 -21.69 2.98 23.19
C PRO A 167 -22.23 2.78 21.77
N LEU A 168 -21.68 1.80 21.06
CA LEU A 168 -22.10 1.44 19.72
C LEU A 168 -22.95 0.17 19.71
N THR A 169 -23.95 0.16 18.83
CA THR A 169 -24.73 -1.03 18.46
C THR A 169 -24.44 -1.40 17.01
N PHE A 170 -24.52 -2.69 16.68
CA PHE A 170 -24.21 -3.19 15.34
C PHE A 170 -25.41 -3.95 14.78
N SER A 171 -25.82 -3.58 13.57
CA SER A 171 -26.81 -4.31 12.77
C SER A 171 -26.18 -4.82 11.48
N TRP A 172 -26.52 -6.05 11.10
CA TRP A 172 -25.99 -6.73 9.92
C TRP A 172 -27.09 -6.99 8.90
N ASP A 173 -26.77 -6.82 7.62
CA ASP A 173 -27.53 -7.33 6.48
C ASP A 173 -26.61 -8.28 5.72
N PHE A 174 -26.99 -9.55 5.62
CA PHE A 174 -26.16 -10.56 4.98
C PHE A 174 -26.29 -10.59 3.46
N GLY A 175 -27.16 -9.77 2.86
CA GLY A 175 -27.35 -9.68 1.41
C GLY A 175 -28.15 -10.84 0.81
N ASP A 176 -28.64 -11.77 1.63
CA ASP A 176 -29.52 -12.88 1.24
C ASP A 176 -30.99 -12.66 1.70
N GLY A 177 -31.29 -11.47 2.21
CA GLY A 177 -32.59 -11.10 2.79
C GLY A 177 -32.70 -11.37 4.29
N SER A 178 -31.66 -11.89 4.94
CA SER A 178 -31.60 -12.06 6.39
C SER A 178 -30.76 -10.98 7.08
N ALA A 179 -30.98 -10.81 8.39
CA ALA A 179 -30.33 -9.78 9.20
C ALA A 179 -29.79 -10.36 10.52
N GLY A 180 -28.82 -9.64 11.11
CA GLY A 180 -28.20 -10.01 12.38
C GLY A 180 -27.92 -8.79 13.27
N SER A 181 -27.51 -9.03 14.52
CA SER A 181 -27.18 -7.96 15.48
C SER A 181 -26.05 -8.35 16.41
N GLY A 182 -25.29 -7.37 16.88
CA GLY A 182 -24.16 -7.54 17.79
C GLY A 182 -22.81 -7.42 17.09
N ALA A 183 -21.76 -7.15 17.88
CA ALA A 183 -20.40 -6.99 17.35
C ALA A 183 -19.86 -8.28 16.72
N THR A 184 -20.32 -9.44 17.18
CA THR A 184 -20.03 -10.74 16.56
C THR A 184 -21.34 -11.47 16.30
N VAL A 185 -21.51 -12.00 15.09
CA VAL A 185 -22.71 -12.74 14.66
C VAL A 185 -22.31 -13.92 13.79
N SER A 186 -23.02 -15.04 13.89
CA SER A 186 -22.85 -16.17 12.97
C SER A 186 -24.05 -16.29 12.03
N HIS A 187 -23.80 -16.53 10.75
CA HIS A 187 -24.83 -16.68 9.73
C HIS A 187 -24.54 -17.87 8.81
N THR A 188 -25.59 -18.48 8.26
CA THR A 188 -25.48 -19.62 7.34
C THR A 188 -26.23 -19.33 6.06
N PHE A 189 -25.53 -19.41 4.93
CA PHE A 189 -26.11 -19.18 3.61
C PHE A 189 -26.66 -20.48 3.01
N ASN A 190 -27.87 -20.40 2.47
CA ASN A 190 -28.59 -21.57 1.96
C ASN A 190 -28.50 -21.75 0.43
N LYS A 191 -27.89 -20.80 -0.27
CA LYS A 191 -27.68 -20.85 -1.73
C LYS A 191 -26.25 -20.44 -2.05
N ALA A 192 -25.72 -20.98 -3.14
CA ALA A 192 -24.44 -20.54 -3.66
C ALA A 192 -24.60 -19.16 -4.31
N GLY A 193 -23.56 -18.33 -4.23
CA GLY A 193 -23.55 -16.97 -4.73
C GLY A 193 -22.53 -16.10 -4.00
N THR A 194 -22.38 -14.87 -4.46
CA THR A 194 -21.62 -13.84 -3.75
C THR A 194 -22.60 -12.89 -3.07
N TYR A 195 -22.49 -12.77 -1.76
CA TYR A 195 -23.38 -11.96 -0.94
C TYR A 195 -22.67 -10.69 -0.46
N ASN A 196 -23.32 -9.53 -0.59
CA ASN A 196 -22.80 -8.28 -0.07
C ASN A 196 -23.20 -8.14 1.40
N VAL A 197 -22.33 -8.58 2.31
CA VAL A 197 -22.57 -8.53 3.76
C VAL A 197 -22.21 -7.14 4.25
N SER A 198 -23.17 -6.44 4.84
CA SER A 198 -22.97 -5.10 5.40
C SER A 198 -23.20 -5.06 6.90
N VAL A 199 -22.45 -4.19 7.58
CA VAL A 199 -22.66 -3.87 9.00
C VAL A 199 -22.81 -2.37 9.16
N THR A 200 -23.75 -1.97 9.99
CA THR A 200 -23.95 -0.57 10.39
C THR A 200 -23.72 -0.44 11.89
N ALA A 201 -22.72 0.36 12.26
CA ALA A 201 -22.52 0.79 13.64
C ALA A 201 -23.34 2.05 13.91
N SER A 202 -24.14 2.03 14.98
CA SER A 202 -24.99 3.15 15.40
C SER A 202 -24.65 3.55 16.83
N ASP A 203 -24.46 4.85 17.07
CA ASP A 203 -24.33 5.39 18.42
C ASP A 203 -25.71 5.60 19.08
N THR A 204 -25.70 6.01 20.35
CA THR A 204 -26.93 6.31 21.10
C THR A 204 -27.64 7.60 20.65
N SER A 205 -27.03 8.39 19.77
CA SER A 205 -27.57 9.65 19.23
C SER A 205 -28.23 9.46 17.86
N GLY A 206 -28.16 8.25 17.29
CA GLY A 206 -28.70 7.91 15.98
C GLY A 206 -27.75 8.16 14.81
N LEU A 207 -26.48 8.53 15.06
CA LEU A 207 -25.43 8.66 14.05
C LEU A 207 -24.89 7.28 13.68
N GLN A 208 -24.58 7.10 12.40
CA GLN A 208 -24.29 5.79 11.83
C GLN A 208 -23.11 5.81 10.87
N ALA A 209 -22.42 4.68 10.80
CA ALA A 209 -21.44 4.39 9.77
C ALA A 209 -21.58 2.94 9.31
N THR A 210 -21.50 2.73 7.99
CA THR A 210 -21.72 1.42 7.36
C THR A 210 -20.47 0.97 6.60
N ALA A 211 -20.20 -0.34 6.65
CA ALA A 211 -19.19 -1.01 5.84
C ALA A 211 -19.77 -2.25 5.18
N SER A 212 -19.15 -2.76 4.12
CA SER A 212 -19.58 -3.99 3.45
C SER A 212 -18.41 -4.82 2.93
N ILE A 213 -18.60 -6.13 2.84
CA ILE A 213 -17.68 -7.10 2.23
C ILE A 213 -18.42 -8.07 1.30
N ALA A 214 -17.73 -8.60 0.30
CA ALA A 214 -18.24 -9.70 -0.51
C ALA A 214 -17.95 -11.04 0.18
N GLN A 215 -18.99 -11.83 0.44
CA GLN A 215 -18.88 -13.19 0.97
C GLN A 215 -19.19 -14.21 -0.13
N GLY A 216 -18.21 -15.03 -0.49
CA GLY A 216 -18.43 -16.15 -1.41
C GLY A 216 -19.14 -17.31 -0.72
N VAL A 217 -20.14 -17.89 -1.37
CA VAL A 217 -20.80 -19.14 -0.95
C VAL A 217 -20.83 -20.11 -2.12
N VAL A 218 -20.24 -21.28 -1.94
CA VAL A 218 -20.19 -22.35 -2.94
C VAL A 218 -21.14 -23.47 -2.55
N ALA A 219 -21.61 -24.26 -3.51
CA ALA A 219 -22.41 -25.44 -3.19
C ALA A 219 -21.65 -26.36 -2.21
N THR A 220 -22.37 -27.06 -1.32
CA THR A 220 -21.76 -28.14 -0.52
C THR A 220 -20.98 -29.06 -1.44
N ASN A 221 -19.70 -29.29 -1.12
CA ASN A 221 -18.80 -30.10 -1.94
C ASN A 221 -19.44 -31.46 -2.25
N SER A 222 -20.08 -31.59 -3.42
CA SER A 222 -19.94 -32.83 -4.16
C SER A 222 -18.44 -32.95 -4.41
N ASN A 223 -17.80 -34.07 -4.05
CA ASN A 223 -16.39 -34.38 -4.36
C ASN A 223 -16.17 -34.46 -5.90
N LYS A 224 -16.42 -33.35 -6.61
CA LYS A 224 -16.52 -33.22 -8.05
C LYS A 224 -15.96 -31.86 -8.43
N LEU A 225 -15.38 -31.82 -9.62
CA LEU A 225 -14.91 -30.60 -10.25
C LEU A 225 -16.06 -29.66 -10.63
N VAL A 226 -15.76 -28.37 -10.72
CA VAL A 226 -16.64 -27.33 -11.29
C VAL A 226 -15.91 -26.66 -12.43
N ALA A 227 -16.59 -26.31 -13.53
CA ALA A 227 -15.99 -25.52 -14.60
C ALA A 227 -15.51 -24.16 -14.06
N ASP A 228 -14.25 -23.79 -14.31
CA ASP A 228 -13.60 -22.57 -13.77
C ASP A 228 -13.28 -21.53 -14.86
N CYS A 229 -13.74 -21.75 -16.09
CA CYS A 229 -13.66 -20.81 -17.19
C CYS A 229 -15.02 -20.33 -17.67
N ALA A 230 -15.00 -19.22 -18.43
CA ALA A 230 -16.14 -18.70 -19.16
C ALA A 230 -15.69 -18.05 -20.47
N GLY A 231 -16.66 -17.77 -21.36
CA GLY A 231 -16.45 -17.11 -22.65
C GLY A 231 -16.22 -18.07 -23.82
N ALA A 232 -16.03 -17.52 -25.02
CA ALA A 232 -16.00 -18.27 -26.28
C ALA A 232 -14.86 -19.31 -26.38
N ASN A 233 -13.80 -19.14 -25.60
CA ASN A 233 -12.64 -20.04 -25.57
C ASN A 233 -12.67 -21.03 -24.41
N CYS A 234 -13.72 -21.02 -23.58
CA CYS A 234 -13.87 -21.98 -22.50
C CYS A 234 -14.33 -23.33 -23.06
N GLY A 235 -13.49 -24.34 -22.84
CA GLY A 235 -13.79 -25.72 -23.25
C GLY A 235 -14.54 -26.54 -22.20
N ALA A 236 -14.63 -26.05 -20.95
CA ALA A 236 -15.34 -26.75 -19.88
C ALA A 236 -16.84 -26.46 -19.95
N VAL A 237 -17.66 -27.48 -20.21
CA VAL A 237 -19.12 -27.35 -20.33
C VAL A 237 -19.80 -27.51 -18.97
N ASP A 238 -19.39 -28.54 -18.23
CA ASP A 238 -19.88 -28.87 -16.89
C ASP A 238 -18.76 -29.59 -16.11
N ALA A 239 -19.07 -30.15 -14.93
CA ALA A 239 -18.13 -30.87 -14.07
C ALA A 239 -17.35 -32.03 -14.72
N SER A 240 -17.83 -32.57 -15.85
CA SER A 240 -17.35 -33.82 -16.46
C SER A 240 -17.27 -33.79 -17.99
N THR A 241 -17.56 -32.66 -18.63
CA THR A 241 -17.67 -32.60 -20.10
C THR A 241 -16.77 -31.52 -20.68
N TYR A 242 -15.88 -31.91 -21.59
CA TYR A 242 -15.12 -31.03 -22.46
C TYR A 242 -15.86 -30.85 -23.80
N SER A 243 -15.94 -29.62 -24.30
CA SER A 243 -16.62 -29.30 -25.56
C SER A 243 -15.89 -29.83 -26.80
N GLY A 244 -14.62 -30.23 -26.65
CA GLY A 244 -13.75 -30.62 -27.74
C GLY A 244 -13.03 -29.45 -28.42
N ASN A 245 -13.24 -28.21 -27.97
CA ASN A 245 -12.65 -26.97 -28.50
C ASN A 245 -12.25 -26.01 -27.37
N GLY A 246 -11.30 -25.11 -27.64
CA GLY A 246 -10.84 -24.11 -26.68
C GLY A 246 -9.95 -24.69 -25.59
N ILE A 247 -9.95 -24.08 -24.42
CA ILE A 247 -9.18 -24.53 -23.24
C ILE A 247 -10.19 -24.82 -22.13
N GLY A 248 -10.27 -26.07 -21.72
CA GLY A 248 -11.13 -26.48 -20.61
C GLY A 248 -10.41 -26.29 -19.30
N THR A 249 -10.99 -25.55 -18.37
CA THR A 249 -10.47 -25.45 -16.99
C THR A 249 -11.54 -25.84 -15.99
N TRP A 250 -11.15 -26.66 -15.02
CA TRP A 250 -12.01 -27.12 -13.93
C TRP A 250 -11.31 -26.97 -12.60
N ARG A 251 -12.03 -26.50 -11.58
CA ARG A 251 -11.52 -26.29 -10.23
C ARG A 251 -12.17 -27.23 -9.24
N TYR A 252 -11.39 -27.66 -8.26
CA TYR A 252 -11.88 -28.09 -6.96
C TYR A 252 -11.16 -27.29 -5.87
N THR A 253 -11.92 -26.70 -4.94
CA THR A 253 -11.37 -25.98 -3.78
C THR A 253 -11.73 -26.76 -2.52
N ASN A 254 -10.71 -27.23 -1.80
CA ASN A 254 -10.91 -27.86 -0.51
C ASN A 254 -10.89 -26.80 0.59
N THR A 255 -12.07 -26.40 1.08
CA THR A 255 -12.22 -25.43 2.17
C THR A 255 -12.27 -26.09 3.56
N THR A 256 -12.10 -27.41 3.66
CA THR A 256 -12.16 -28.12 4.94
C THR A 256 -10.78 -28.16 5.61
N SER A 257 -10.78 -28.50 6.90
CA SER A 257 -9.56 -28.74 7.70
C SER A 257 -8.93 -30.12 7.47
N SER A 258 -9.46 -30.92 6.54
CA SER A 258 -8.97 -32.27 6.23
C SER A 258 -8.70 -32.45 4.74
N ASP A 259 -7.84 -33.40 4.40
CA ASP A 259 -7.61 -33.76 3.00
C ASP A 259 -8.92 -34.28 2.36
N ALA A 260 -9.21 -33.85 1.14
CA ALA A 260 -10.30 -34.35 0.32
C ALA A 260 -9.76 -35.32 -0.74
N THR A 261 -10.60 -36.27 -1.16
CA THR A 261 -10.30 -37.19 -2.26
C THR A 261 -11.40 -37.11 -3.30
N ILE A 262 -11.02 -36.87 -4.56
CA ILE A 262 -11.95 -36.74 -5.69
C ILE A 262 -11.57 -37.69 -6.83
N ASP A 263 -12.57 -38.07 -7.62
CA ASP A 263 -12.37 -38.74 -8.91
C ASP A 263 -12.60 -37.74 -10.03
N ILE A 264 -11.71 -37.73 -11.01
CA ILE A 264 -11.80 -36.90 -12.22
C ILE A 264 -12.25 -37.79 -13.36
N ASN A 265 -13.30 -37.39 -14.07
CA ASN A 265 -13.78 -38.05 -15.28
C ASN A 265 -14.26 -36.98 -16.28
N ILE A 266 -13.44 -36.68 -17.28
CA ILE A 266 -13.75 -35.70 -18.33
C ILE A 266 -13.99 -36.43 -19.66
N ALA A 267 -15.21 -36.38 -20.18
CA ALA A 267 -15.57 -36.86 -21.51
C ALA A 267 -15.33 -35.80 -22.59
N GLY A 268 -15.23 -36.22 -23.86
CA GLY A 268 -15.16 -35.30 -25.01
C GLY A 268 -13.77 -34.76 -25.33
N VAL A 269 -12.76 -35.14 -24.55
CA VAL A 269 -11.33 -34.94 -24.89
C VAL A 269 -10.94 -35.75 -26.12
N LYS A 270 -9.82 -35.44 -26.73
CA LYS A 270 -9.34 -36.09 -27.97
C LYS A 270 -7.89 -36.58 -27.79
N PRO A 271 -7.49 -37.64 -28.51
CA PRO A 271 -6.08 -38.02 -28.59
C PRO A 271 -5.20 -36.84 -28.99
N GLY A 272 -4.12 -36.63 -28.26
CA GLY A 272 -3.19 -35.50 -28.46
C GLY A 272 -3.48 -34.28 -27.58
N ASN A 273 -4.66 -34.18 -26.96
CA ASN A 273 -4.86 -33.20 -25.88
C ASN A 273 -3.94 -33.51 -24.70
N LYS A 274 -3.61 -32.47 -23.94
CA LYS A 274 -2.86 -32.60 -22.68
C LYS A 274 -3.75 -32.22 -21.51
N ALA A 275 -3.70 -33.02 -20.46
CA ALA A 275 -4.29 -32.69 -19.17
C ALA A 275 -3.19 -32.22 -18.22
N THR A 276 -3.34 -31.04 -17.62
CA THR A 276 -2.44 -30.52 -16.60
C THR A 276 -3.22 -30.31 -15.31
N LEU A 277 -2.91 -31.08 -14.27
CA LEU A 277 -3.40 -30.80 -12.92
C LEU A 277 -2.43 -29.82 -12.27
N VAL A 278 -2.94 -28.69 -11.79
CA VAL A 278 -2.17 -27.72 -11.02
C VAL A 278 -2.77 -27.61 -9.64
N PHE A 279 -2.07 -28.13 -8.65
CA PHE A 279 -2.38 -27.98 -7.24
C PHE A 279 -1.82 -26.65 -6.76
N THR A 280 -2.62 -25.92 -5.98
CA THR A 280 -2.23 -24.60 -5.44
C THR A 280 -2.49 -24.56 -3.95
N ASN A 281 -1.44 -24.31 -3.17
CA ASN A 281 -1.59 -23.84 -1.79
C ASN A 281 -1.55 -22.32 -1.85
N GLY A 282 -2.73 -21.70 -1.87
CA GLY A 282 -2.88 -20.24 -1.91
C GLY A 282 -2.94 -19.59 -0.53
N GLY A 283 -2.66 -20.34 0.54
CA GLY A 283 -2.69 -19.84 1.91
C GLY A 283 -1.30 -19.57 2.48
N THR A 284 -1.27 -19.03 3.71
CA THR A 284 -0.02 -18.66 4.40
C THR A 284 0.63 -19.81 5.19
N ASN A 285 -0.05 -20.96 5.29
CA ASN A 285 0.41 -22.13 6.04
C ASN A 285 0.82 -23.29 5.12
N MET A 286 1.84 -24.06 5.53
CA MET A 286 2.20 -25.31 4.87
C MET A 286 1.16 -26.39 5.16
N THR A 287 1.00 -27.37 4.26
CA THR A 287 0.05 -28.48 4.41
C THR A 287 0.60 -29.78 3.83
N SER A 288 -0.21 -30.85 3.90
CA SER A 288 0.13 -32.16 3.35
C SER A 288 0.37 -32.09 1.83
N ALA A 289 1.24 -32.96 1.30
CA ALA A 289 1.49 -33.02 -0.13
C ALA A 289 0.22 -33.42 -0.91
N PRO A 290 -0.07 -32.85 -2.09
CA PRO A 290 -1.16 -33.30 -2.95
C PRO A 290 -0.88 -34.69 -3.53
N GLY A 291 -1.93 -35.38 -3.96
CA GLY A 291 -1.84 -36.70 -4.61
C GLY A 291 -2.53 -36.72 -5.96
N THR A 292 -1.85 -37.23 -6.99
CA THR A 292 -2.36 -37.24 -8.37
C THR A 292 -3.32 -38.39 -8.66
N GLY A 293 -3.46 -39.37 -7.75
CA GLY A 293 -4.31 -40.54 -7.94
C GLY A 293 -3.84 -41.46 -9.08
N ASN A 294 -4.66 -42.45 -9.40
CA ASN A 294 -4.38 -43.48 -10.42
C ASN A 294 -4.94 -43.06 -11.78
N LEU A 295 -4.10 -43.02 -12.81
CA LEU A 295 -4.46 -42.70 -14.18
C LEU A 295 -5.02 -43.94 -14.90
N ALA A 296 -6.23 -43.84 -15.46
CA ALA A 296 -6.94 -45.02 -15.99
C ALA A 296 -6.73 -45.28 -17.51
N SER A 297 -6.49 -44.25 -18.33
CA SER A 297 -6.48 -44.39 -19.81
C SER A 297 -5.61 -43.36 -20.54
N ALA A 298 -4.58 -42.84 -19.89
CA ALA A 298 -3.61 -41.89 -20.45
C ALA A 298 -2.20 -42.31 -20.05
N SER A 299 -1.20 -41.83 -20.77
CA SER A 299 0.21 -42.00 -20.38
C SER A 299 0.69 -40.72 -19.71
N ALA A 300 1.09 -40.81 -18.43
CA ALA A 300 1.79 -39.74 -17.77
C ALA A 300 3.08 -39.43 -18.54
N LEU A 301 3.40 -38.14 -18.74
CA LEU A 301 4.73 -37.79 -19.22
C LEU A 301 5.76 -38.25 -18.17
N PRO A 302 6.89 -38.85 -18.58
CA PRO A 302 7.94 -39.21 -17.64
C PRO A 302 8.31 -37.99 -16.81
N SER A 303 8.31 -38.13 -15.48
CA SER A 303 8.87 -37.10 -14.62
C SER A 303 10.33 -36.95 -15.01
N LEU A 304 10.68 -35.88 -15.72
CA LEU A 304 12.07 -35.46 -15.80
C LEU A 304 12.44 -35.11 -14.37
N GLY A 305 13.15 -36.03 -13.69
CA GLY A 305 13.76 -35.73 -12.40
C GLY A 305 14.48 -34.41 -12.56
N ALA A 306 14.24 -33.45 -11.64
CA ALA A 306 14.69 -32.09 -11.77
C ALA A 306 16.15 -32.06 -12.23
N ARG A 307 16.36 -31.86 -13.54
CA ARG A 307 17.71 -31.78 -14.08
C ARG A 307 18.19 -30.42 -13.64
N ALA A 308 19.08 -30.44 -12.67
CA ALA A 308 20.15 -29.46 -12.66
C ALA A 308 20.70 -29.39 -14.10
N VAL A 309 20.95 -28.15 -14.56
CA VAL A 309 21.85 -27.77 -15.66
C VAL A 309 21.19 -27.32 -16.98
N ILE A 310 21.05 -26.00 -17.16
CA ILE A 310 22.00 -25.22 -18.00
C ILE A 310 22.77 -24.29 -17.07
N THR A 311 23.96 -24.74 -16.72
CA THR A 311 25.04 -24.04 -16.06
C THR A 311 25.72 -23.10 -17.06
N HIS A 312 25.57 -21.80 -16.89
CA HIS A 312 26.70 -20.85 -16.98
C HIS A 312 26.38 -19.47 -16.37
N GLU A 313 25.10 -19.10 -16.19
CA GLU A 313 24.74 -17.76 -15.63
C GLU A 313 23.93 -17.81 -14.33
N MET A 314 23.19 -18.89 -14.06
CA MET A 314 22.26 -18.95 -12.92
C MET A 314 22.84 -19.53 -11.62
N MET A 315 24.07 -20.06 -11.66
CA MET A 315 24.73 -20.70 -10.51
C MET A 315 25.88 -19.89 -9.90
N ALA A 316 26.27 -18.75 -10.47
CA ALA A 316 27.28 -17.87 -9.86
C ALA A 316 26.77 -17.14 -8.59
N TYR A 317 25.50 -17.35 -8.23
CA TYR A 317 24.78 -16.43 -7.36
C TYR A 317 24.30 -17.00 -6.02
N GLN A 318 24.68 -18.22 -5.62
CA GLN A 318 24.17 -18.80 -4.36
C GLN A 318 24.94 -18.34 -3.10
N GLY A 319 26.19 -17.87 -3.21
CA GLY A 319 26.95 -17.34 -2.06
C GLY A 319 26.58 -15.90 -1.68
N THR A 320 26.09 -15.11 -2.64
CA THR A 320 25.71 -13.69 -2.51
C THR A 320 24.28 -13.48 -2.01
N TYR A 321 23.45 -14.53 -1.94
CA TYR A 321 22.04 -14.42 -1.54
C TYR A 321 21.81 -14.12 -0.05
N ALA A 322 22.77 -14.44 0.82
CA ALA A 322 22.73 -14.03 2.23
C ALA A 322 22.84 -12.48 2.37
N GLY A 323 23.59 -11.81 1.49
CA GLY A 323 23.70 -10.35 1.45
C GLY A 323 22.46 -9.66 0.85
N LYS A 324 21.81 -10.29 -0.15
CA LYS A 324 20.60 -9.78 -0.81
C LYS A 324 19.41 -9.67 0.14
N MET A 325 19.13 -10.73 0.91
CA MET A 325 18.07 -10.69 1.94
C MET A 325 18.34 -9.61 2.96
N ALA A 326 19.61 -9.45 3.34
CA ALA A 326 19.98 -8.43 4.30
C ALA A 326 19.57 -7.04 3.80
N MET A 327 19.53 -6.74 2.50
CA MET A 327 19.26 -5.37 2.04
C MET A 327 17.78 -4.97 2.03
N THR A 328 16.89 -5.74 1.40
CA THR A 328 15.45 -5.43 1.42
C THR A 328 14.90 -5.55 2.84
N GLU A 329 15.40 -6.53 3.60
CA GLU A 329 15.12 -6.63 5.03
C GLU A 329 15.70 -5.44 5.80
N LYS A 330 16.93 -4.97 5.51
CA LYS A 330 17.46 -3.75 6.13
C LYS A 330 16.64 -2.51 5.73
N ASN A 331 16.10 -2.42 4.51
CA ASN A 331 15.22 -1.32 4.09
C ASN A 331 13.91 -1.36 4.89
N ARG A 332 13.32 -2.55 5.05
CA ARG A 332 12.13 -2.78 5.88
C ARG A 332 12.41 -2.44 7.35
N GLN A 333 13.49 -2.95 7.92
CA GLN A 333 13.92 -2.66 9.29
C GLN A 333 14.24 -1.18 9.51
N LEU A 334 14.87 -0.52 8.54
CA LEU A 334 15.11 0.92 8.59
C LEU A 334 13.79 1.68 8.58
N ALA A 335 12.89 1.34 7.67
CA ALA A 335 11.56 1.95 7.60
C ALA A 335 10.84 1.80 8.94
N GLU A 336 10.86 0.61 9.54
CA GLU A 336 10.30 0.36 10.88
C GLU A 336 10.93 1.24 11.95
N GLN A 337 12.26 1.28 12.02
CA GLN A 337 12.98 2.13 12.97
C GLN A 337 12.57 3.60 12.83
N LEU A 338 12.48 4.08 11.59
CA LEU A 338 12.07 5.44 11.28
C LEU A 338 10.61 5.68 11.70
N ILE A 339 9.69 4.79 11.36
CA ILE A 339 8.25 4.92 11.67
C ILE A 339 8.01 5.11 13.17
N HIS A 340 8.78 4.39 13.99
CA HIS A 340 8.69 4.38 15.45
C HIS A 340 9.58 5.43 16.13
N LEU A 341 10.22 6.33 15.37
CA LEU A 341 10.96 7.44 15.96
C LEU A 341 10.04 8.34 16.80
N PRO A 342 10.47 8.72 18.02
CA PRO A 342 9.70 9.65 18.85
C PRO A 342 9.62 11.02 18.18
N ALA A 343 8.52 11.73 18.43
CA ALA A 343 8.37 13.10 17.94
C ALA A 343 9.47 14.01 18.50
N GLN A 344 10.22 14.68 17.62
CA GLN A 344 11.26 15.60 18.03
C GLN A 344 10.69 16.90 18.62
N THR A 345 11.42 17.48 19.59
CA THR A 345 11.12 18.79 20.20
C THR A 345 11.36 19.95 19.22
N VAL A 346 10.81 21.13 19.49
CA VAL A 346 10.98 22.32 18.63
C VAL A 346 12.45 22.72 18.46
N ALA A 347 13.25 22.65 19.53
CA ALA A 347 14.68 22.95 19.47
C ALA A 347 15.46 21.92 18.64
N ALA A 348 15.15 20.63 18.82
CA ALA A 348 15.73 19.56 18.00
C ALA A 348 15.38 19.74 16.52
N ARG A 349 14.13 20.13 16.21
CA ARG A 349 13.68 20.42 14.83
C ARG A 349 14.43 21.61 14.21
N ALA A 350 14.71 22.66 14.98
CA ALA A 350 15.46 23.82 14.50
C ALA A 350 16.94 23.48 14.23
N GLN A 351 17.56 22.67 15.08
CA GLN A 351 18.92 22.16 14.87
C GLN A 351 18.98 21.21 13.67
N ALA A 352 18.05 20.27 13.58
CA ALA A 352 17.85 19.37 12.45
C ALA A 352 17.67 20.10 11.12
N ALA A 353 16.85 21.16 11.07
CA ALA A 353 16.65 21.96 9.86
C ALA A 353 17.96 22.59 9.38
N ARG A 354 18.82 23.06 10.28
CA ARG A 354 20.15 23.60 9.93
C ARG A 354 21.12 22.54 9.39
N MET A 355 20.94 21.28 9.78
CA MET A 355 21.79 20.15 9.37
C MET A 355 21.28 19.43 8.10
N SER A 356 19.96 19.43 7.86
CA SER A 356 19.29 18.82 6.71
C SER A 356 19.21 19.77 5.50
N ALA A 357 19.34 21.09 5.71
CA ALA A 357 19.22 22.13 4.67
C ALA A 357 20.44 22.28 3.74
N ARG A 358 21.19 21.21 3.45
CA ARG A 358 22.13 21.21 2.33
C ARG A 358 21.58 20.40 1.17
N PRO A 359 20.66 20.95 0.34
CA PRO A 359 20.65 20.58 -1.06
C PRO A 359 22.08 20.76 -1.57
N ARG A 360 22.73 19.69 -2.05
CA ARG A 360 24.00 19.87 -2.76
C ARG A 360 23.70 20.65 -4.03
N ALA A 361 24.59 21.57 -4.39
CA ALA A 361 24.54 22.21 -5.70
C ALA A 361 24.48 21.13 -6.78
N ASN A 362 23.66 21.34 -7.82
CA ASN A 362 23.57 20.45 -8.98
C ASN A 362 24.99 20.11 -9.43
N ALA A 363 25.34 18.82 -9.45
CA ALA A 363 26.69 18.41 -9.83
C ALA A 363 26.98 18.85 -11.27
N ALA A 364 28.13 19.48 -11.50
CA ALA A 364 28.58 19.79 -12.85
C ALA A 364 29.17 18.55 -13.50
N ILE A 365 29.05 18.44 -14.82
CA ILE A 365 29.74 17.37 -15.58
C ILE A 365 31.25 17.51 -15.37
N GLY A 366 31.89 16.40 -15.02
CA GLY A 366 33.31 16.33 -14.64
C GLY A 366 33.56 16.39 -13.12
N ASP A 367 32.56 16.75 -12.31
CA ASP A 367 32.69 16.71 -10.85
C ASP A 367 33.01 15.30 -10.39
N THR A 368 33.92 15.18 -9.42
CA THR A 368 34.32 13.90 -8.83
C THR A 368 33.64 13.71 -7.48
N ARG A 369 33.12 12.50 -7.24
CA ARG A 369 32.54 12.10 -5.95
C ARG A 369 32.92 10.67 -5.59
N THR A 370 33.20 10.47 -4.31
CA THR A 370 33.36 9.14 -3.71
C THR A 370 32.02 8.66 -3.17
N TRP A 371 31.62 7.47 -3.56
CA TRP A 371 30.42 6.77 -3.10
C TRP A 371 30.78 5.58 -2.23
N ASN A 372 30.16 5.47 -1.08
CA ASN A 372 30.34 4.33 -0.18
C ASN A 372 29.37 3.21 -0.54
N ASP A 373 29.87 2.11 -1.09
CA ASP A 373 29.12 0.87 -1.26
C ASP A 373 29.03 0.15 0.09
N LEU A 374 27.80 -0.05 0.58
CA LEU A 374 27.49 -0.67 1.87
C LEU A 374 26.91 -2.09 1.71
N TRP A 375 26.99 -2.67 0.50
CA TRP A 375 26.38 -3.95 0.16
C TRP A 375 26.80 -5.05 1.12
N ASP A 376 28.11 -5.28 1.23
CA ASP A 376 28.67 -6.35 2.05
C ASP A 376 28.72 -5.99 3.54
N ASN A 377 29.14 -4.76 3.88
CA ASN A 377 29.32 -4.34 5.27
C ASN A 377 29.05 -2.84 5.46
N ALA A 378 28.03 -2.51 6.24
CA ALA A 378 27.68 -1.11 6.53
C ALA A 378 28.72 -0.38 7.40
N SER A 379 29.49 -1.12 8.21
CA SER A 379 30.55 -0.57 9.07
C SER A 379 31.89 -0.45 8.35
N ASN A 380 32.10 -1.18 7.26
CA ASN A 380 33.33 -1.14 6.45
C ASN A 380 32.99 -1.01 4.95
N PRO A 381 32.60 0.20 4.49
CA PRO A 381 32.21 0.44 3.11
C PRO A 381 33.35 0.23 2.10
N VAL A 382 32.99 -0.11 0.87
CA VAL A 382 33.89 -0.05 -0.28
C VAL A 382 33.73 1.32 -0.97
N PRO A 383 34.75 2.18 -1.00
CA PRO A 383 34.64 3.48 -1.65
C PRO A 383 34.88 3.39 -3.17
N TYR A 384 33.96 3.92 -3.97
CA TYR A 384 34.11 4.07 -5.41
C TYR A 384 34.22 5.54 -5.79
N VAL A 385 35.32 5.92 -6.44
CA VAL A 385 35.51 7.27 -6.98
C VAL A 385 34.94 7.32 -8.40
N THR A 386 34.01 8.23 -8.62
CA THR A 386 33.29 8.37 -9.90
C THR A 386 33.30 9.82 -10.36
N GLN A 387 33.08 10.03 -11.65
CA GLN A 387 32.90 11.35 -12.24
C GLN A 387 31.50 11.51 -12.83
N ALA A 388 30.88 12.68 -12.62
CA ALA A 388 29.62 13.04 -13.26
C ALA A 388 29.84 13.05 -14.78
N ASN A 389 29.30 12.06 -15.47
CA ASN A 389 29.52 11.82 -16.90
C ASN A 389 28.45 12.50 -17.76
N THR A 390 27.19 12.35 -17.38
CA THR A 390 26.06 12.99 -18.07
C THR A 390 24.93 13.23 -17.08
N GLN A 391 24.05 14.19 -17.38
CA GLN A 391 22.87 14.48 -16.59
C GLN A 391 21.68 14.88 -17.45
N CYS A 392 20.49 14.86 -16.84
CA CYS A 392 19.27 15.40 -17.41
C CYS A 392 18.36 15.93 -16.29
N THR A 393 17.41 16.79 -16.65
CA THR A 393 16.37 17.28 -15.74
C THR A 393 15.04 16.65 -16.13
N LEU A 394 14.37 16.03 -15.16
CA LEU A 394 13.05 15.43 -15.34
C LEU A 394 11.96 16.51 -15.44
N PRO A 395 10.77 16.19 -15.97
CA PRO A 395 9.63 17.12 -15.96
C PRO A 395 9.25 17.63 -14.57
N SER A 396 9.56 16.88 -13.50
CA SER A 396 9.37 17.33 -12.11
C SER A 396 10.35 18.43 -11.67
N GLY A 397 11.37 18.74 -12.47
CA GLY A 397 12.46 19.64 -12.13
C GLY A 397 13.63 18.96 -11.40
N ARG A 398 13.51 17.68 -11.04
CA ARG A 398 14.58 16.91 -10.39
C ARG A 398 15.65 16.50 -11.39
N ASN A 399 16.93 16.64 -11.07
CA ASN A 399 17.98 16.15 -11.95
C ASN A 399 18.26 14.66 -11.73
N VAL A 400 18.68 14.00 -12.79
CA VAL A 400 19.29 12.67 -12.78
C VAL A 400 20.74 12.83 -13.22
N VAL A 401 21.67 12.44 -12.37
CA VAL A 401 23.11 12.54 -12.61
C VAL A 401 23.70 11.14 -12.70
N PHE A 402 24.34 10.85 -13.84
CA PHE A 402 25.05 9.61 -14.07
C PHE A 402 26.52 9.78 -13.70
N TRP A 403 26.95 8.99 -12.72
CA TRP A 403 28.31 8.96 -12.22
C TRP A 403 28.99 7.70 -12.73
N LEU A 404 30.12 7.86 -13.41
CA LEU A 404 30.85 6.75 -14.00
C LEU A 404 32.22 6.60 -13.33
N ASP A 405 32.52 5.40 -12.87
CA ASP A 405 33.88 5.02 -12.48
C ASP A 405 34.78 5.06 -13.73
N PRO A 406 35.83 5.89 -13.77
CA PRO A 406 36.73 5.98 -14.93
C PRO A 406 37.37 4.63 -15.32
N ASN A 407 37.47 3.68 -14.39
CA ASN A 407 38.00 2.35 -14.67
C ASN A 407 37.02 1.46 -15.43
N ALA A 408 35.71 1.71 -15.36
CA ALA A 408 34.70 0.96 -16.12
C ALA A 408 34.84 1.17 -17.64
N THR A 409 35.18 2.39 -18.06
CA THR A 409 35.49 2.66 -19.48
C THR A 409 36.84 2.05 -19.87
N LYS A 410 37.86 2.18 -19.02
CA LYS A 410 39.19 1.61 -19.30
C LYS A 410 39.17 0.08 -19.43
N SER A 411 38.32 -0.60 -18.65
CA SER A 411 38.14 -2.06 -18.75
C SER A 411 37.24 -2.48 -19.92
N GLY A 412 36.63 -1.53 -20.63
CA GLY A 412 35.68 -1.82 -21.71
C GLY A 412 34.38 -2.44 -21.20
N ASN A 413 34.01 -2.17 -19.93
CA ASN A 413 32.73 -2.59 -19.35
C ASN A 413 31.60 -1.61 -19.68
N VAL A 414 31.91 -0.34 -19.93
CA VAL A 414 30.93 0.68 -20.30
C VAL A 414 31.46 1.55 -21.42
N SER A 415 30.71 1.65 -22.52
CA SER A 415 31.00 2.55 -23.64
C SER A 415 30.23 3.87 -23.56
N SER A 416 30.58 4.84 -24.40
CA SER A 416 29.80 6.09 -24.57
C SER A 416 28.37 5.80 -25.04
N ASP A 417 28.19 4.78 -25.87
CA ASP A 417 26.89 4.39 -26.42
C ASP A 417 25.99 3.77 -25.34
N ASP A 418 26.58 3.03 -24.41
CA ASP A 418 25.85 2.50 -23.25
C ASP A 418 25.36 3.63 -22.33
N MET A 419 26.23 4.61 -22.04
CA MET A 419 25.85 5.79 -21.27
C MET A 419 24.74 6.59 -21.95
N ALA A 420 24.82 6.77 -23.27
CA ALA A 420 23.79 7.44 -24.04
C ALA A 420 22.45 6.67 -24.02
N ALA A 421 22.50 5.34 -24.18
CA ALA A 421 21.31 4.50 -24.12
C ALA A 421 20.65 4.52 -22.73
N MET A 422 21.43 4.39 -21.66
CA MET A 422 20.93 4.47 -20.29
C MET A 422 20.32 5.84 -19.99
N LYS A 423 20.97 6.93 -20.41
CA LYS A 423 20.40 8.29 -20.28
C LYS A 423 19.07 8.41 -21.02
N ASN A 424 19.03 8.00 -22.29
CA ASN A 424 17.83 8.13 -23.12
C ASN A 424 16.66 7.29 -22.60
N ALA A 425 16.92 6.15 -21.97
CA ALA A 425 15.87 5.32 -21.39
C ALA A 425 15.20 5.96 -20.18
N VAL A 426 15.93 6.71 -19.35
CA VAL A 426 15.39 7.23 -18.08
C VAL A 426 14.98 8.70 -18.15
N CYS A 427 15.58 9.47 -19.06
CA CYS A 427 15.39 10.91 -19.18
C CYS A 427 14.27 11.30 -20.16
N GLY A 428 13.78 12.54 -20.02
CA GLY A 428 12.76 13.12 -20.90
C GLY A 428 11.33 12.83 -20.43
N SER A 429 10.35 13.46 -21.09
CA SER A 429 8.93 13.34 -20.71
C SER A 429 8.36 11.93 -20.89
N ASN A 430 8.97 11.13 -21.74
CA ASN A 430 8.61 9.73 -21.98
C ASN A 430 9.63 8.75 -21.39
N GLY A 431 10.65 9.24 -20.66
CA GLY A 431 11.65 8.40 -20.02
C GLY A 431 11.10 7.66 -18.80
N GLY A 432 11.80 6.61 -18.39
CA GLY A 432 11.35 5.71 -17.32
C GLY A 432 11.04 6.39 -15.98
N PHE A 433 11.82 7.39 -15.56
CA PHE A 433 11.50 8.15 -14.34
C PHE A 433 10.24 9.00 -14.47
N ALA A 434 10.01 9.62 -15.63
CA ALA A 434 8.80 10.41 -15.85
C ALA A 434 7.55 9.50 -15.84
N GLN A 435 7.65 8.32 -16.45
CA GLN A 435 6.57 7.31 -16.41
C GLN A 435 6.34 6.78 -15.00
N LEU A 436 7.41 6.43 -14.27
CA LEU A 436 7.32 5.98 -12.88
C LEU A 436 6.69 7.05 -11.99
N ASN A 437 7.13 8.31 -12.11
CA ASN A 437 6.58 9.44 -11.36
C ASN A 437 5.10 9.69 -11.68
N ALA A 438 4.68 9.50 -12.93
CA ALA A 438 3.28 9.60 -13.31
C ALA A 438 2.42 8.48 -12.73
N LEU A 439 3.01 7.31 -12.43
CA LEU A 439 2.32 6.17 -11.85
C LEU A 439 2.25 6.23 -10.32
N LEU A 440 3.38 6.52 -9.68
CA LEU A 440 3.58 6.31 -8.25
C LEU A 440 3.84 7.62 -7.47
N GLY A 441 3.96 8.75 -8.17
CA GLY A 441 4.48 9.98 -7.58
C GLY A 441 6.01 10.02 -7.60
N ASP A 442 6.57 11.18 -7.25
CA ASP A 442 8.03 11.36 -7.29
C ASP A 442 8.74 10.44 -6.28
N VAL A 443 9.99 10.12 -6.60
CA VAL A 443 10.83 9.18 -5.87
C VAL A 443 11.20 9.66 -4.46
N TRP A 444 11.09 10.97 -4.22
CA TRP A 444 11.36 11.63 -2.94
C TRP A 444 10.59 12.95 -2.84
N GLY A 445 10.54 13.51 -1.63
CA GLY A 445 9.83 14.76 -1.40
C GLY A 445 10.08 15.38 -0.02
N THR A 446 9.16 16.24 0.40
CA THR A 446 9.15 16.78 1.77
C THR A 446 8.75 15.67 2.75
N VAL A 447 9.42 15.60 3.90
CA VAL A 447 9.19 14.56 4.90
C VAL A 447 8.36 15.08 6.09
N PRO A 448 7.54 14.23 6.73
CA PRO A 448 6.84 14.60 7.96
C PRO A 448 7.76 15.12 9.07
N SER A 449 7.22 15.99 9.94
CA SER A 449 8.02 16.70 10.95
C SER A 449 8.81 15.79 11.91
N LYS A 450 8.36 14.54 12.13
CA LYS A 450 9.08 13.57 12.99
C LYS A 450 10.39 13.07 12.38
N TYR A 451 10.54 13.14 11.06
CA TYR A 451 11.74 12.70 10.34
C TYR A 451 12.73 13.83 10.05
N LYS A 452 12.33 15.10 10.25
CA LYS A 452 13.19 16.26 10.01
C LYS A 452 14.46 16.13 10.86
N GLY A 453 15.62 16.00 10.21
CA GLY A 453 16.92 15.85 10.87
C GLY A 453 17.47 14.44 10.89
N SER A 454 16.64 13.41 10.71
CA SER A 454 17.11 12.02 10.58
C SER A 454 17.29 11.62 9.12
N VAL A 455 16.56 12.26 8.21
CA VAL A 455 16.63 11.98 6.77
C VAL A 455 16.90 13.24 5.93
N ILE A 456 17.51 13.07 4.76
CA ILE A 456 17.57 14.10 3.71
C ILE A 456 16.16 14.42 3.20
N GLN A 457 15.92 15.66 2.76
CA GLN A 457 14.62 16.08 2.25
C GLN A 457 14.80 17.07 1.11
N ASP A 458 13.77 17.19 0.27
CA ASP A 458 13.69 18.28 -0.68
C ASP A 458 13.45 19.62 0.04
N SER A 459 13.94 20.71 -0.55
CA SER A 459 13.66 22.08 -0.11
C SER A 459 12.96 22.87 -1.22
N PRO A 460 12.17 23.91 -0.90
CA PRO A 460 11.55 24.74 -1.93
C PRO A 460 12.58 25.29 -2.92
N GLY A 461 12.40 24.98 -4.22
CA GLY A 461 13.33 25.39 -5.28
C GLY A 461 14.64 24.60 -5.37
N ALA A 462 14.84 23.57 -4.55
CA ALA A 462 16.04 22.74 -4.53
C ALA A 462 15.69 21.27 -4.20
N LEU A 463 15.51 20.46 -5.24
CA LEU A 463 15.23 19.03 -5.15
C LEU A 463 16.53 18.24 -5.02
N GLN A 464 16.50 17.12 -4.29
CA GLN A 464 17.62 16.18 -4.25
C GLN A 464 17.82 15.51 -5.62
N ASP A 465 19.04 15.54 -6.16
CA ASP A 465 19.36 14.83 -7.41
C ASP A 465 19.23 13.31 -7.23
N ILE A 466 18.74 12.62 -8.27
CA ILE A 466 18.85 11.18 -8.40
C ILE A 466 20.24 10.85 -8.94
N ASN A 467 21.00 10.04 -8.23
CA ASN A 467 22.38 9.70 -8.56
C ASN A 467 22.45 8.23 -8.99
N ILE A 468 23.03 8.01 -10.16
CA ILE A 468 23.23 6.69 -10.75
C ILE A 468 24.73 6.42 -10.75
N ALA A 469 25.22 5.66 -9.77
CA ALA A 469 26.64 5.34 -9.69
C ALA A 469 26.95 4.03 -10.43
N ILE A 470 27.51 4.15 -11.63
CA ILE A 470 27.98 3.03 -12.44
C ILE A 470 29.43 2.77 -12.04
N VAL A 471 29.65 1.68 -11.29
CA VAL A 471 30.93 1.37 -10.65
C VAL A 471 31.55 0.12 -11.24
N ASN A 472 32.88 0.08 -11.31
CA ASN A 472 33.62 -1.08 -11.82
C ASN A 472 33.81 -2.13 -10.71
N ALA A 473 32.69 -2.65 -10.19
CA ALA A 473 32.68 -3.63 -9.12
C ALA A 473 33.10 -5.04 -9.64
N PRO A 474 33.78 -5.86 -8.82
CA PRO A 474 34.11 -7.23 -9.19
C PRO A 474 32.85 -8.08 -9.43
N ALA A 475 32.92 -9.02 -10.38
CA ALA A 475 31.82 -9.96 -10.66
C ALA A 475 31.42 -10.81 -9.43
N SER A 476 32.34 -11.03 -8.48
CA SER A 476 32.08 -11.76 -7.23
C SER A 476 31.04 -11.10 -6.33
N THR A 477 30.75 -9.81 -6.52
CA THR A 477 29.66 -9.11 -5.82
C THR A 477 28.26 -9.58 -6.26
N GLY A 478 28.16 -10.25 -7.41
CA GLY A 478 27.43 -9.79 -8.60
C GLY A 478 25.99 -9.29 -8.50
N TRP A 479 25.74 -8.27 -7.71
CA TRP A 479 24.52 -7.50 -7.88
C TRP A 479 24.61 -6.79 -9.23
N ALA A 480 23.48 -6.68 -9.94
CA ALA A 480 23.41 -5.93 -11.20
C ALA A 480 23.18 -4.44 -10.93
N GLY A 481 22.32 -4.17 -9.97
CA GLY A 481 22.16 -2.90 -9.30
C GLY A 481 21.60 -3.14 -7.91
N TYR A 482 21.62 -2.11 -7.08
CA TYR A 482 20.91 -2.14 -5.81
C TYR A 482 20.58 -0.75 -5.25
N PHE A 483 19.55 -0.71 -4.42
CA PHE A 483 19.16 0.40 -3.58
C PHE A 483 19.15 0.03 -2.08
N TYR A 484 19.81 0.87 -1.25
CA TYR A 484 19.79 0.75 0.21
C TYR A 484 19.40 2.07 0.89
N GLY A 485 18.21 2.16 1.45
CA GLY A 485 17.63 3.37 2.04
C GLY A 485 18.49 4.01 3.14
N ALA A 486 19.20 3.21 3.93
CA ALA A 486 20.14 3.71 4.94
C ALA A 486 21.33 4.44 4.32
N ASN A 487 21.83 3.90 3.21
CA ASN A 487 22.89 4.51 2.43
C ASN A 487 22.45 5.84 1.80
N ASN A 488 21.15 5.95 1.54
CA ASN A 488 20.56 7.06 0.82
C ASN A 488 20.15 8.20 1.73
N TYR A 489 19.37 7.91 2.78
CA TYR A 489 18.57 8.93 3.44
C TYR A 489 19.14 9.45 4.74
N LEU A 490 19.87 8.63 5.51
CA LEU A 490 20.21 9.00 6.88
C LEU A 490 21.21 10.15 6.95
N SER A 491 20.89 11.14 7.77
CA SER A 491 21.84 12.21 8.09
C SER A 491 22.92 11.69 9.04
N THR A 492 24.08 12.34 9.05
CA THR A 492 25.20 12.03 9.97
C THR A 492 24.85 12.20 11.45
N VAL A 493 23.65 12.71 11.76
CA VAL A 493 23.16 12.92 13.14
C VAL A 493 22.51 11.65 13.71
N SER A 494 22.15 10.67 12.86
CA SER A 494 21.54 9.40 13.30
C SER A 494 22.40 8.18 12.92
N GLY A 495 23.34 7.81 13.80
CA GLY A 495 23.87 6.44 13.92
C GLY A 495 24.59 5.78 12.73
N MET A 496 24.64 6.40 11.54
CA MET A 496 25.35 5.88 10.37
C MET A 496 26.34 6.91 9.82
N SER A 497 27.60 6.77 10.22
CA SER A 497 28.70 7.61 9.75
C SER A 497 29.00 7.48 8.25
N ASN A 498 28.56 6.39 7.62
CA ASN A 498 28.95 6.01 6.26
C ASN A 498 27.87 6.28 5.20
N SER A 499 26.72 6.86 5.56
CA SER A 499 25.65 7.19 4.62
C SER A 499 26.13 8.17 3.54
N ASN A 500 25.72 7.95 2.30
CA ASN A 500 26.05 8.83 1.17
C ASN A 500 25.21 10.12 1.13
N GLN A 501 24.11 10.20 1.90
CA GLN A 501 23.21 11.37 1.95
C GLN A 501 22.79 11.85 0.55
N ALA A 502 22.28 10.93 -0.26
CA ALA A 502 21.86 11.18 -1.63
C ALA A 502 20.75 10.21 -2.01
N LEU A 503 19.91 10.57 -2.98
CA LEU A 503 19.12 9.60 -3.69
C LEU A 503 20.07 8.87 -4.65
N LEU A 504 20.46 7.64 -4.33
CA LEU A 504 21.52 6.88 -4.99
C LEU A 504 21.12 5.42 -5.17
N PHE A 505 21.46 4.88 -6.33
CA PHE A 505 21.55 3.45 -6.55
C PHE A 505 22.83 3.13 -7.31
N PHE A 506 23.38 1.96 -7.01
CA PHE A 506 24.59 1.47 -7.66
C PHE A 506 24.21 0.58 -8.84
N ILE A 507 25.00 0.65 -9.90
CA ILE A 507 24.92 -0.21 -11.08
C ILE A 507 26.31 -0.81 -11.32
N ASN A 508 26.35 -2.13 -11.53
CA ASN A 508 27.60 -2.81 -11.83
C ASN A 508 27.91 -2.64 -13.32
N ALA A 509 29.04 -2.00 -13.62
CA ALA A 509 29.51 -1.80 -14.99
C ALA A 509 29.61 -3.10 -15.80
N GLY A 510 29.95 -4.22 -15.15
CA GLY A 510 30.02 -5.52 -15.82
C GLY A 510 28.67 -5.98 -16.39
N GLU A 511 27.57 -5.68 -15.70
CA GLU A 511 26.23 -6.05 -16.16
C GLU A 511 25.74 -5.18 -17.32
N VAL A 512 26.18 -3.91 -17.39
CA VAL A 512 25.90 -3.04 -18.55
C VAL A 512 26.42 -3.69 -19.83
N LYS A 513 27.64 -4.26 -19.79
CA LYS A 513 28.25 -4.98 -20.90
C LYS A 513 27.52 -6.28 -21.23
N ASN A 514 27.14 -7.05 -20.21
CA ASN A 514 26.54 -8.37 -20.37
C ASN A 514 25.12 -8.27 -20.96
N ASN A 515 24.29 -7.40 -20.40
CA ASN A 515 22.90 -7.23 -20.82
C ASN A 515 22.37 -5.83 -20.47
N ARG A 516 22.67 -4.85 -21.32
CA ARG A 516 22.23 -3.46 -21.16
C ARG A 516 20.72 -3.29 -20.95
N ASN A 517 19.89 -4.07 -21.66
CA ASN A 517 18.43 -3.98 -21.52
C ASN A 517 17.99 -4.43 -20.12
N TYR A 518 18.56 -5.52 -19.62
CA TYR A 518 18.34 -5.96 -18.25
C TYR A 518 18.81 -4.91 -17.23
N THR A 519 19.98 -4.31 -17.43
CA THR A 519 20.47 -3.25 -16.53
C THR A 519 19.56 -2.02 -16.49
N ILE A 520 19.01 -1.60 -17.63
CA ILE A 520 18.03 -0.49 -17.69
C ILE A 520 16.73 -0.89 -16.98
N ALA A 521 16.25 -2.12 -17.13
CA ALA A 521 15.08 -2.60 -16.40
C ALA A 521 15.34 -2.63 -14.88
N SER A 522 16.50 -3.13 -14.45
CA SER A 522 16.91 -3.14 -13.04
C SER A 522 17.01 -1.73 -12.45
N LEU A 523 17.41 -0.73 -13.22
CA LEU A 523 17.40 0.66 -12.75
C LEU A 523 15.99 1.11 -12.34
N LEU A 524 14.97 0.76 -13.12
CA LEU A 524 13.57 1.12 -12.82
C LEU A 524 13.01 0.31 -11.65
N HIS A 525 13.45 -0.94 -11.51
CA HIS A 525 13.19 -1.75 -10.33
C HIS A 525 13.71 -1.07 -9.05
N GLU A 526 14.99 -0.67 -9.04
CA GLU A 526 15.58 0.03 -7.88
C GLU A 526 14.93 1.40 -7.61
N ALA A 527 14.54 2.12 -8.67
CA ALA A 527 13.80 3.38 -8.55
C ALA A 527 12.41 3.19 -7.91
N THR A 528 11.77 2.05 -8.15
CA THR A 528 10.50 1.71 -7.50
C THR A 528 10.67 1.50 -6.01
N HIS A 529 11.73 0.82 -5.56
CA HIS A 529 12.02 0.69 -4.12
C HIS A 529 12.19 2.04 -3.43
N MET A 530 12.90 2.97 -4.06
CA MET A 530 13.04 4.33 -3.53
C MET A 530 11.69 5.04 -3.42
N THR A 531 10.85 4.92 -4.44
CA THR A 531 9.50 5.50 -4.44
C THR A 531 8.61 4.87 -3.36
N ASN A 532 8.65 3.54 -3.23
CA ASN A 532 7.92 2.80 -2.22
C ASN A 532 8.34 3.24 -0.82
N PHE A 533 9.64 3.33 -0.56
CA PHE A 533 10.16 3.77 0.72
C PHE A 533 9.65 5.18 1.07
N TYR A 534 9.68 6.12 0.13
CA TYR A 534 9.15 7.47 0.36
C TYR A 534 7.64 7.47 0.57
N GLN A 535 6.87 7.01 -0.42
CA GLN A 535 5.41 7.12 -0.44
C GLN A 535 4.75 6.29 0.67
N ARG A 536 5.30 5.11 0.98
CA ARG A 536 4.67 4.20 1.94
C ARG A 536 5.28 4.32 3.32
N SER A 537 6.60 4.26 3.44
CA SER A 537 7.23 4.25 4.77
C SER A 537 7.36 5.63 5.37
N ILE A 538 7.77 6.63 4.59
CA ILE A 538 7.95 8.00 5.09
C ILE A 538 6.63 8.77 5.15
N VAL A 539 5.84 8.78 4.08
CA VAL A 539 4.61 9.58 4.01
C VAL A 539 3.47 8.90 4.78
N ARG A 540 3.27 7.59 4.60
CA ARG A 540 2.12 6.86 5.15
C ARG A 540 2.41 6.09 6.44
N GLY A 541 3.68 5.83 6.75
CA GLY A 541 4.06 5.08 7.95
C GLY A 541 3.78 3.57 7.86
N THR A 542 3.86 2.98 6.67
CA THR A 542 3.56 1.56 6.42
C THR A 542 4.73 0.84 5.74
N THR A 543 4.80 -0.49 5.90
CA THR A 543 5.78 -1.37 5.24
C THR A 543 5.08 -2.58 4.62
N HIS A 544 5.77 -3.27 3.72
CA HIS A 544 5.34 -4.56 3.18
C HIS A 544 6.37 -5.58 3.63
N ASP A 545 5.96 -6.84 3.67
CA ASP A 545 6.91 -7.93 3.61
C ASP A 545 7.75 -7.83 2.35
N THR A 546 9.00 -8.31 2.45
CA THR A 546 9.98 -8.33 1.37
C THR A 546 9.43 -8.90 0.06
N TRP A 547 8.58 -9.94 0.14
CA TRP A 547 8.03 -10.58 -1.06
C TRP A 547 7.11 -9.64 -1.86
N LEU A 548 6.28 -8.84 -1.18
CA LEU A 548 5.36 -7.93 -1.84
C LEU A 548 6.09 -6.65 -2.28
N GLU A 549 7.08 -6.21 -1.50
CA GLU A 549 7.97 -5.10 -1.86
C GLU A 549 8.68 -5.37 -3.20
N GLU A 550 9.38 -6.50 -3.33
CA GLU A 550 10.04 -6.87 -4.59
C GLU A 550 9.04 -7.12 -5.72
N THR A 551 7.87 -7.69 -5.43
CA THR A 551 6.83 -7.88 -6.46
C THR A 551 6.35 -6.54 -7.02
N SER A 552 6.20 -5.52 -6.18
CA SER A 552 5.84 -4.17 -6.64
C SER A 552 6.93 -3.54 -7.52
N ALA A 553 8.20 -3.78 -7.24
CA ALA A 553 9.30 -3.34 -8.08
C ALA A 553 9.32 -4.10 -9.42
N MET A 554 9.09 -5.42 -9.44
CA MET A 554 8.99 -6.19 -10.68
C MET A 554 7.74 -5.89 -11.52
N LEU A 555 6.65 -5.45 -10.88
CA LEU A 555 5.48 -4.91 -11.59
C LEU A 555 5.85 -3.69 -12.44
N SER A 556 6.76 -2.84 -11.96
CA SER A 556 7.26 -1.68 -12.72
C SER A 556 8.06 -2.10 -13.95
N GLU A 557 8.82 -3.21 -13.86
CA GLU A 557 9.58 -3.74 -15.00
C GLU A 557 8.64 -4.15 -16.14
N ASP A 558 7.52 -4.84 -15.86
CA ASP A 558 6.52 -5.26 -16.86
C ASP A 558 5.74 -4.06 -17.46
N VAL A 559 5.60 -2.96 -16.73
CA VAL A 559 4.86 -1.76 -17.18
C VAL A 559 5.73 -0.85 -18.05
N ILE A 560 6.94 -0.53 -17.58
CA ILE A 560 7.74 0.58 -18.12
C ILE A 560 8.84 0.05 -19.05
N ALA A 561 9.52 -1.05 -18.70
CA ALA A 561 10.69 -1.49 -19.45
C ALA A 561 10.38 -1.87 -20.91
N PRO A 562 9.27 -2.58 -21.24
CA PRO A 562 8.91 -2.89 -22.63
C PRO A 562 8.72 -1.65 -23.50
N ALA A 563 8.14 -0.58 -22.94
CA ALA A 563 7.92 0.67 -23.65
C ALA A 563 9.23 1.39 -24.01
N LEU A 564 10.27 1.21 -23.19
CA LEU A 564 11.58 1.84 -23.39
C LEU A 564 12.55 0.98 -24.21
N LEU A 565 12.39 -0.34 -24.17
CA LEU A 565 13.38 -1.31 -24.65
C LEU A 565 12.88 -2.12 -25.86
N GLY A 566 12.02 -1.52 -26.69
CA GLY A 566 11.55 -2.13 -27.93
C GLY A 566 10.78 -3.44 -27.73
N GLY A 567 10.00 -3.54 -26.65
CA GLY A 567 9.22 -4.73 -26.30
C GLY A 567 9.98 -5.78 -25.47
N TYR A 568 11.22 -5.49 -25.05
CA TYR A 568 11.93 -6.35 -24.10
C TYR A 568 11.23 -6.34 -22.73
N ASP A 569 10.82 -7.52 -22.29
CA ASP A 569 10.02 -7.72 -21.08
C ASP A 569 10.72 -8.76 -20.19
N THR A 570 11.17 -8.33 -19.00
CA THR A 570 11.86 -9.20 -18.04
C THR A 570 10.92 -10.26 -17.47
N ALA A 571 9.62 -9.96 -17.29
CA ALA A 571 8.67 -10.94 -16.81
C ALA A 571 8.57 -12.13 -17.78
N TYR A 572 8.50 -11.86 -19.08
CA TYR A 572 8.45 -12.91 -20.10
C TYR A 572 9.79 -13.61 -20.35
N SER A 573 10.88 -12.85 -20.42
CA SER A 573 12.18 -13.37 -20.87
C SER A 573 13.03 -13.98 -19.75
N VAL A 574 12.82 -13.55 -18.50
CA VAL A 574 13.64 -13.96 -17.35
C VAL A 574 12.80 -14.62 -16.26
N ARG A 575 11.73 -13.96 -15.80
CA ARG A 575 10.98 -14.38 -14.61
C ARG A 575 10.15 -15.65 -14.87
N ILE A 576 9.38 -15.71 -15.95
CA ILE A 576 8.58 -16.92 -16.25
C ILE A 576 9.46 -18.17 -16.47
N PRO A 577 10.53 -18.14 -17.30
CA PRO A 577 11.45 -19.26 -17.41
C PRO A 577 12.09 -19.65 -16.07
N GLY A 578 12.51 -18.67 -15.27
CA GLY A 578 13.08 -18.90 -13.94
C GLY A 578 12.09 -19.60 -13.00
N TYR A 579 10.81 -19.22 -13.03
CA TYR A 579 9.80 -19.86 -12.20
C TYR A 579 9.46 -21.27 -12.68
N LEU A 580 9.33 -21.48 -13.99
CA LEU A 580 9.09 -22.81 -14.57
C LEU A 580 10.17 -23.83 -14.20
N GLN A 581 11.43 -23.41 -14.07
CA GLN A 581 12.54 -24.27 -13.62
C GLN A 581 12.38 -24.78 -12.19
N THR A 582 11.59 -24.10 -11.35
CA THR A 582 11.34 -24.52 -9.95
C THR A 582 10.34 -25.67 -9.85
N GLY A 583 9.59 -25.94 -10.93
CA GLY A 583 8.47 -26.87 -10.93
C GLY A 583 7.31 -26.45 -10.01
N GLY A 584 7.25 -25.18 -9.59
CA GLY A 584 6.23 -24.62 -8.69
C GLY A 584 6.57 -24.69 -7.20
N GLY A 585 7.67 -25.37 -6.85
CA GLY A 585 8.01 -25.73 -5.47
C GLY A 585 8.50 -24.64 -4.54
N VAL A 586 8.60 -23.42 -5.02
CA VAL A 586 9.03 -22.27 -4.22
C VAL A 586 7.83 -21.53 -3.69
N SER A 587 7.95 -21.02 -2.45
CA SER A 587 6.92 -20.21 -1.83
C SER A 587 7.01 -18.76 -2.29
N TYR A 588 5.86 -18.17 -2.57
CA TYR A 588 5.74 -16.74 -2.87
C TYR A 588 5.80 -15.85 -1.63
N ASN A 589 5.40 -16.33 -0.45
CA ASN A 589 5.37 -15.50 0.76
C ASN A 589 6.41 -15.93 1.82
N GLN A 590 7.06 -17.07 1.65
CA GLN A 590 8.16 -17.53 2.51
C GLN A 590 9.48 -17.50 1.75
N TRP A 591 10.12 -16.34 1.76
CA TRP A 591 11.44 -16.16 1.18
C TRP A 591 12.48 -16.43 2.27
N SER A 592 12.84 -17.70 2.47
CA SER A 592 13.96 -18.06 3.38
C SER A 592 15.28 -17.45 2.89
N THR A 593 15.37 -17.24 1.57
CA THR A 593 16.35 -16.42 0.86
C THR A 593 15.63 -15.75 -0.33
N LEU A 594 16.24 -14.73 -0.96
CA LEU A 594 15.79 -14.17 -2.24
C LEU A 594 16.01 -15.18 -3.40
N SER A 595 15.77 -16.48 -3.16
CA SER A 595 16.07 -17.53 -4.12
C SER A 595 15.56 -17.14 -5.50
N SER A 596 16.38 -17.39 -6.53
CA SER A 596 16.05 -17.00 -7.90
C SER A 596 14.66 -17.49 -8.32
N GLY A 597 14.19 -18.61 -7.76
CA GLY A 597 12.85 -19.13 -7.93
C GLY A 597 11.74 -18.24 -7.36
N SER A 598 11.81 -17.87 -6.08
CA SER A 598 10.79 -17.01 -5.42
C SER A 598 10.73 -15.61 -6.03
N TYR A 599 11.89 -15.08 -6.42
CA TYR A 599 11.97 -13.79 -7.10
C TYR A 599 11.33 -13.85 -8.51
N SER A 600 11.66 -14.89 -9.28
CA SER A 600 11.03 -15.17 -10.57
C SER A 600 9.52 -15.37 -10.47
N LEU A 601 9.07 -16.04 -9.41
CA LEU A 601 7.65 -16.20 -9.09
C LEU A 601 6.96 -14.86 -8.89
N GLY A 602 7.52 -13.98 -8.06
CA GLY A 602 6.93 -12.66 -7.79
C GLY A 602 6.78 -11.81 -9.06
N GLY A 603 7.81 -11.74 -9.90
CA GLY A 603 7.73 -10.99 -11.16
C GLY A 603 6.73 -11.58 -12.16
N ALA A 604 6.68 -12.90 -12.28
CA ALA A 604 5.71 -13.58 -13.13
C ALA A 604 4.26 -13.38 -12.63
N PHE A 605 4.03 -13.43 -11.32
CA PHE A 605 2.71 -13.20 -10.74
C PHE A 605 2.29 -11.73 -10.84
N GLY A 606 3.22 -10.78 -10.64
CA GLY A 606 2.98 -9.37 -10.89
C GLY A 606 2.49 -9.11 -12.32
N ALA A 607 3.22 -9.62 -13.32
CA ALA A 607 2.82 -9.49 -14.73
C ALA A 607 1.45 -10.10 -15.05
N PHE A 608 1.06 -11.17 -14.33
CA PHE A 608 -0.29 -11.74 -14.41
C PHE A 608 -1.34 -10.78 -13.85
N LEU A 609 -1.09 -10.18 -12.68
CA LEU A 609 -1.99 -9.18 -12.07
C LEU A 609 -2.16 -7.93 -12.95
N ASN A 610 -1.10 -7.43 -13.57
CA ASN A 610 -1.17 -6.29 -14.50
C ASN A 610 -2.11 -6.57 -15.68
N ARG A 611 -2.05 -7.77 -16.26
CA ARG A 611 -2.95 -8.14 -17.37
C ARG A 611 -4.37 -8.38 -16.89
N ARG A 612 -4.55 -8.81 -15.64
CA ARG A 612 -5.85 -9.07 -15.04
C ARG A 612 -6.59 -7.78 -14.65
N TYR A 613 -5.89 -6.82 -14.06
CA TYR A 613 -6.48 -5.65 -13.41
C TYR A 613 -5.97 -4.31 -13.97
N GLY A 614 -5.11 -4.32 -14.97
CA GLY A 614 -4.38 -3.13 -15.37
C GLY A 614 -3.47 -2.65 -14.25
N LEU A 615 -3.34 -1.34 -14.12
CA LEU A 615 -2.46 -0.68 -13.15
C LEU A 615 -3.12 -0.42 -11.80
N ALA A 616 -4.40 -0.80 -11.62
CA ALA A 616 -5.16 -0.45 -10.43
C ALA A 616 -4.51 -1.01 -9.15
N ILE A 617 -4.24 -2.33 -9.13
CA ILE A 617 -3.55 -2.98 -7.99
C ILE A 617 -2.16 -2.38 -7.79
N TYR A 618 -1.39 -2.22 -8.87
CA TYR A 618 -0.02 -1.69 -8.78
C TYR A 618 0.02 -0.30 -8.13
N LYS A 619 -0.86 0.62 -8.56
CA LYS A 619 -0.98 1.96 -7.94
C LYS A 619 -1.41 1.87 -6.48
N GLN A 620 -2.42 1.04 -6.20
CA GLN A 620 -2.99 0.90 -4.87
C GLN A 620 -2.05 0.25 -3.86
N LEU A 621 -1.15 -0.66 -4.28
CA LEU A 621 -0.07 -1.17 -3.45
C LEU A 621 0.72 -0.02 -2.81
N ILE A 622 0.94 1.05 -3.59
CA ILE A 622 1.75 2.18 -3.16
C ILE A 622 0.92 3.23 -2.41
N THR A 623 -0.28 3.53 -2.90
CA THR A 623 -1.05 4.67 -2.38
C THR A 623 -2.02 4.33 -1.26
N SER A 624 -2.55 3.12 -1.19
CA SER A 624 -3.69 2.80 -0.32
C SER A 624 -3.57 1.49 0.47
N CYS A 625 -2.72 0.55 0.05
CA CYS A 625 -2.53 -0.72 0.75
C CYS A 625 -1.98 -0.43 2.15
N ASN A 626 -2.77 -0.71 3.18
CA ASN A 626 -2.36 -0.59 4.57
C ASN A 626 -2.30 -1.98 5.18
N ASP A 627 -1.08 -2.51 5.28
CA ASP A 627 -0.76 -3.79 5.92
C ASP A 627 -1.03 -3.74 7.44
N GLY A 628 -1.29 -2.54 7.98
CA GLY A 628 -1.54 -2.28 9.39
C GLY A 628 -0.24 -2.18 10.19
N ASP A 629 -0.39 -1.85 11.48
CA ASP A 629 0.73 -1.77 12.44
C ASP A 629 1.09 -3.15 13.02
N SER A 630 0.43 -4.22 12.55
CA SER A 630 0.55 -5.59 13.06
C SER A 630 1.42 -6.44 12.15
N TYR A 631 2.51 -6.94 12.74
CA TYR A 631 3.60 -7.64 12.07
C TYR A 631 3.24 -9.06 11.60
N GLY A 632 3.66 -9.43 10.38
CA GLY A 632 3.72 -10.82 9.92
C GLY A 632 3.24 -11.02 8.48
N ILE A 633 3.53 -12.20 7.93
CA ILE A 633 3.20 -12.63 6.56
C ILE A 633 1.72 -12.40 6.20
N ASP A 634 0.84 -12.52 7.19
CA ASP A 634 -0.59 -12.36 7.01
C ASP A 634 -0.99 -10.91 6.70
N SER A 635 -0.19 -9.90 7.08
CA SER A 635 -0.48 -8.48 6.84
C SER A 635 -0.45 -8.11 5.35
N SER A 636 0.68 -8.34 4.67
CA SER A 636 0.83 -8.13 3.23
C SER A 636 -0.05 -9.07 2.41
N TYR A 637 -0.27 -10.31 2.88
CA TYR A 637 -1.22 -11.24 2.24
C TYR A 637 -2.64 -10.65 2.24
N ASN A 638 -3.13 -10.24 3.42
CA ASN A 638 -4.46 -9.65 3.56
C ASN A 638 -4.58 -8.34 2.79
N CYS A 639 -3.49 -7.57 2.69
CA CYS A 639 -3.49 -6.35 1.92
C CYS A 639 -3.68 -6.61 0.42
N LEU A 640 -2.89 -7.51 -0.16
CA LEU A 640 -3.02 -7.88 -1.57
C LEU A 640 -4.36 -8.57 -1.86
N ASP A 641 -4.86 -9.41 -0.96
CA ASP A 641 -6.19 -10.03 -1.06
C ASP A 641 -7.32 -9.00 -1.11
N LYS A 642 -7.28 -7.99 -0.23
CA LYS A 642 -8.22 -6.85 -0.25
C LYS A 642 -8.13 -6.03 -1.53
N LEU A 643 -6.92 -5.80 -2.05
CA LEU A 643 -6.78 -5.10 -3.32
C LEU A 643 -7.36 -5.92 -4.47
N ILE A 644 -7.09 -7.22 -4.54
CA ILE A 644 -7.67 -8.09 -5.58
C ILE A 644 -9.19 -8.08 -5.51
N THR A 645 -9.77 -8.26 -4.32
CA THR A 645 -11.24 -8.29 -4.15
C THR A 645 -11.89 -6.94 -4.46
N SER A 646 -11.29 -5.82 -4.04
CA SER A 646 -11.80 -4.47 -4.36
C SER A 646 -11.73 -4.12 -5.85
N ASN A 647 -10.88 -4.81 -6.63
CA ASN A 647 -10.80 -4.66 -8.09
C ASN A 647 -11.60 -5.74 -8.85
N GLY A 648 -12.55 -6.41 -8.18
CA GLY A 648 -13.46 -7.37 -8.80
C GLY A 648 -12.90 -8.79 -8.96
N GLY A 649 -11.76 -9.09 -8.33
CA GLY A 649 -11.23 -10.44 -8.21
C GLY A 649 -11.90 -11.26 -7.10
N SER A 650 -11.72 -12.58 -7.14
CA SER A 650 -12.28 -13.50 -6.13
C SER A 650 -11.46 -13.58 -4.84
N GLY A 651 -10.21 -13.12 -4.87
CA GLY A 651 -9.24 -13.19 -3.77
C GLY A 651 -7.88 -13.67 -4.24
N LEU A 652 -6.87 -13.48 -3.40
CA LEU A 652 -5.47 -13.80 -3.70
C LEU A 652 -5.28 -15.30 -3.98
N ALA A 653 -5.82 -16.18 -3.14
CA ALA A 653 -5.69 -17.62 -3.33
C ALA A 653 -6.25 -18.09 -4.69
N ASP A 654 -7.37 -17.52 -5.13
CA ASP A 654 -8.06 -17.91 -6.35
C ASP A 654 -7.36 -17.40 -7.62
N GLU A 655 -6.87 -16.16 -7.59
CA GLU A 655 -6.07 -15.58 -8.67
C GLU A 655 -4.69 -16.23 -8.75
N TYR A 656 -4.09 -16.57 -7.61
CA TYR A 656 -2.83 -17.31 -7.57
C TYR A 656 -2.96 -18.70 -8.20
N ALA A 657 -4.07 -19.41 -7.95
CA ALA A 657 -4.35 -20.69 -8.61
C ALA A 657 -4.51 -20.56 -10.14
N ARG A 658 -5.19 -19.50 -10.62
CA ARG A 658 -5.32 -19.21 -12.06
C ARG A 658 -3.98 -18.87 -12.70
N PHE A 659 -3.13 -18.12 -11.99
CA PHE A 659 -1.76 -17.86 -12.40
C PHE A 659 -0.96 -19.16 -12.54
N GLY A 660 -0.98 -20.04 -11.53
CA GLY A 660 -0.32 -21.34 -11.58
C GLY A 660 -0.80 -22.18 -12.77
N ALA A 661 -2.12 -22.29 -12.96
CA ALA A 661 -2.71 -22.97 -14.11
C ALA A 661 -2.22 -22.39 -15.45
N SER A 662 -2.08 -21.07 -15.53
CA SER A 662 -1.62 -20.37 -16.73
C SER A 662 -0.16 -20.69 -17.07
N ILE A 663 0.71 -20.70 -16.06
CA ILE A 663 2.13 -20.98 -16.20
C ILE A 663 2.38 -22.46 -16.52
N PHE A 664 1.89 -23.37 -15.67
CA PHE A 664 2.26 -24.79 -15.74
C PHE A 664 1.52 -25.54 -16.86
N ALA A 665 0.32 -25.11 -17.26
CA ALA A 665 -0.30 -25.62 -18.47
C ALA A 665 0.27 -24.98 -19.76
N THR A 666 1.24 -24.07 -19.64
CA THR A 666 1.94 -23.38 -20.73
C THR A 666 0.96 -22.79 -21.75
N LEU A 667 0.06 -21.93 -21.27
CA LEU A 667 -1.03 -21.42 -22.10
C LEU A 667 -0.53 -20.53 -23.26
N PRO A 668 -1.21 -20.56 -24.41
CA PRO A 668 -0.87 -19.73 -25.58
C PRO A 668 -1.21 -18.25 -25.34
N ALA A 669 -0.71 -17.38 -26.23
CA ALA A 669 -1.01 -15.94 -26.18
C ALA A 669 -2.45 -15.59 -26.60
N THR A 670 -3.13 -16.48 -27.32
CA THR A 670 -4.46 -16.25 -27.89
C THR A 670 -5.41 -17.41 -27.57
N ASN A 671 -6.71 -17.20 -27.80
CA ASN A 671 -7.76 -18.19 -27.49
C ASN A 671 -7.78 -18.62 -26.01
N LEU A 672 -7.51 -17.65 -25.12
CA LEU A 672 -7.52 -17.83 -23.68
C LEU A 672 -8.96 -17.73 -23.14
N PRO A 673 -9.36 -18.58 -22.18
CA PRO A 673 -10.56 -18.35 -21.40
C PRO A 673 -10.39 -17.16 -20.46
N ASN A 674 -11.51 -16.55 -20.05
CA ASN A 674 -11.47 -15.39 -19.16
C ASN A 674 -10.77 -15.71 -17.83
N GLY A 675 -9.81 -14.86 -17.46
CA GLY A 675 -9.06 -14.98 -16.21
C GLY A 675 -7.90 -15.97 -16.23
N TYR A 676 -7.47 -16.42 -17.42
CA TYR A 676 -6.28 -17.26 -17.58
C TYR A 676 -5.34 -16.70 -18.65
N GLY A 677 -4.09 -17.14 -18.58
CA GLY A 677 -3.00 -16.75 -19.47
C GLY A 677 -2.53 -15.32 -19.24
N PHE A 678 -1.78 -14.83 -20.21
CA PHE A 678 -1.21 -13.49 -20.23
C PHE A 678 -1.68 -12.81 -21.51
N PRO A 679 -2.95 -12.37 -21.58
CA PRO A 679 -3.48 -11.70 -22.77
C PRO A 679 -2.89 -10.30 -22.92
N THR A 680 -3.10 -9.68 -24.08
CA THR A 680 -2.86 -8.25 -24.23
C THR A 680 -3.79 -7.47 -23.31
N LYS A 681 -3.29 -6.40 -22.71
CA LYS A 681 -4.10 -5.48 -21.89
C LYS A 681 -3.67 -4.05 -22.15
N THR A 682 -4.65 -3.15 -22.23
CA THR A 682 -4.42 -1.70 -22.27
C THR A 682 -5.01 -1.08 -21.02
N ASP A 683 -4.25 -0.17 -20.40
CA ASP A 683 -4.72 0.68 -19.30
C ASP A 683 -4.15 2.09 -19.47
N GLY A 684 -4.99 3.02 -19.90
CA GLY A 684 -4.56 4.37 -20.28
C GLY A 684 -3.52 4.34 -21.40
N ALA A 685 -2.34 4.91 -21.13
CA ALA A 685 -1.21 4.94 -22.07
C ALA A 685 -0.36 3.67 -22.05
N TYR A 686 -0.62 2.73 -21.13
CA TYR A 686 0.21 1.56 -20.91
C TYR A 686 -0.34 0.34 -21.64
N GLN A 687 0.57 -0.39 -22.28
CA GLN A 687 0.26 -1.55 -23.12
C GLN A 687 1.04 -2.75 -22.61
N PHE A 688 0.32 -3.80 -22.25
CA PHE A 688 0.86 -5.08 -21.82
C PHE A 688 0.76 -6.06 -22.98
N ALA A 689 1.91 -6.55 -23.46
CA ALA A 689 1.95 -7.53 -24.54
C ALA A 689 1.46 -8.90 -24.06
N ALA A 690 0.87 -9.68 -24.97
CA ALA A 690 0.48 -11.05 -24.67
C ALA A 690 1.71 -11.96 -24.59
N PHE A 691 1.69 -12.95 -23.70
CA PHE A 691 2.78 -13.95 -23.61
C PHE A 691 2.35 -15.30 -24.18
N ASP A 692 3.17 -15.84 -25.07
CA ASP A 692 3.03 -17.22 -25.53
C ASP A 692 3.96 -18.13 -24.71
N LEU A 693 3.37 -18.99 -23.89
CA LEU A 693 4.11 -19.92 -23.03
C LEU A 693 4.27 -21.30 -23.66
N THR A 694 3.67 -21.57 -24.82
CA THR A 694 3.68 -22.91 -25.44
C THR A 694 5.08 -23.41 -25.78
N LYS A 695 6.02 -22.48 -26.01
CA LYS A 695 7.44 -22.81 -26.25
C LYS A 695 8.15 -23.46 -25.06
N TYR A 696 7.59 -23.38 -23.85
CA TYR A 696 8.18 -23.97 -22.63
C TYR A 696 7.64 -25.36 -22.28
N GLN A 697 6.82 -25.96 -23.15
CA GLN A 697 6.09 -27.20 -22.87
C GLN A 697 6.98 -28.44 -22.65
N THR A 698 8.26 -28.42 -23.03
CA THR A 698 9.17 -29.58 -23.03
C THR A 698 10.23 -29.59 -21.93
N THR A 699 10.27 -28.58 -21.03
CA THR A 699 11.45 -28.33 -20.17
C THR A 699 11.17 -28.28 -18.67
N SER A 700 9.93 -28.42 -18.20
CA SER A 700 9.63 -28.16 -16.79
C SER A 700 9.70 -29.42 -15.92
N PRO A 701 10.50 -29.41 -14.84
CA PRO A 701 10.55 -30.52 -13.91
C PRO A 701 9.23 -30.63 -13.15
N GLN A 702 8.75 -31.86 -12.97
CA GLN A 702 7.56 -32.14 -12.15
C GLN A 702 8.05 -32.48 -10.74
N SER A 703 7.54 -31.75 -9.74
CA SER A 703 7.83 -32.05 -8.34
C SER A 703 6.56 -32.30 -7.54
N LEU A 704 6.48 -33.50 -6.96
CA LEU A 704 5.61 -33.82 -5.84
C LEU A 704 6.50 -33.78 -4.59
N PHE A 705 6.59 -32.62 -3.93
CA PHE A 705 7.33 -32.50 -2.68
C PHE A 705 6.64 -33.27 -1.56
N GLY A 706 7.40 -33.69 -0.54
CA GLY A 706 6.85 -34.35 0.66
C GLY A 706 5.97 -33.43 1.53
N ILE A 707 6.11 -32.10 1.41
CA ILE A 707 5.32 -31.06 2.11
C ILE A 707 4.88 -30.00 1.09
N PHE A 708 3.62 -29.57 1.13
CA PHE A 708 3.10 -28.53 0.25
C PHE A 708 3.28 -27.15 0.88
N GLN A 709 4.28 -26.40 0.40
CA GLN A 709 4.66 -25.09 0.93
C GLN A 709 3.53 -24.07 0.82
N SER A 710 3.47 -23.10 1.73
CA SER A 710 2.54 -21.96 1.61
C SER A 710 2.81 -21.17 0.34
N MET A 711 1.75 -20.59 -0.25
CA MET A 711 1.80 -19.85 -1.52
C MET A 711 2.69 -20.52 -2.58
N SER A 712 2.47 -21.80 -2.85
CA SER A 712 3.26 -22.58 -3.83
C SER A 712 2.38 -23.42 -4.74
N HIS A 713 2.99 -24.01 -5.78
CA HIS A 713 2.31 -24.85 -6.75
C HIS A 713 2.97 -26.24 -6.85
N SER A 714 2.18 -27.21 -7.27
CA SER A 714 2.67 -28.50 -7.76
C SER A 714 1.82 -28.90 -8.95
N TYR A 715 2.38 -29.62 -9.93
CA TYR A 715 1.64 -29.95 -11.13
C TYR A 715 2.03 -31.29 -11.74
N GLN A 716 1.10 -31.85 -12.51
CA GLN A 716 1.25 -33.11 -13.25
C GLN A 716 0.70 -32.90 -14.66
N VAL A 717 1.44 -33.37 -15.67
CA VAL A 717 1.02 -33.31 -17.08
C VAL A 717 0.88 -34.72 -17.64
N ASP A 718 -0.27 -34.99 -18.26
CA ASP A 718 -0.59 -36.25 -18.90
C ASP A 718 -0.90 -36.05 -20.39
N ASN A 719 -0.49 -37.02 -21.22
CA ASN A 719 -0.95 -37.09 -22.60
C ASN A 719 -2.23 -37.91 -22.67
N ILE A 720 -3.27 -37.33 -23.25
CA ILE A 720 -4.55 -38.00 -23.48
C ILE A 720 -4.45 -38.82 -24.76
N ASN A 721 -4.70 -40.12 -24.66
CA ASN A 721 -4.63 -41.07 -25.78
C ASN A 721 -6.01 -41.53 -26.27
N GLY A 722 -7.09 -41.10 -25.62
CA GLY A 722 -8.46 -41.53 -25.93
C GLY A 722 -9.47 -40.38 -25.87
N ASN A 723 -10.75 -40.73 -25.87
CA ASN A 723 -11.85 -39.76 -25.90
C ASN A 723 -12.38 -39.37 -24.50
N SER A 724 -11.70 -39.83 -23.46
CA SER A 724 -11.99 -39.53 -22.05
C SER A 724 -10.70 -39.45 -21.24
N TYR A 725 -10.70 -38.58 -20.24
CA TYR A 725 -9.62 -38.44 -19.28
C TYR A 725 -10.12 -38.80 -17.88
N SER A 726 -9.49 -39.77 -17.23
CA SER A 726 -9.93 -40.24 -15.90
C SER A 726 -8.76 -40.47 -14.94
N ARG A 727 -8.91 -39.95 -13.73
CA ARG A 727 -8.03 -40.20 -12.57
C ARG A 727 -8.88 -40.56 -11.36
N LYS A 728 -8.50 -41.62 -10.64
CA LYS A 728 -9.18 -42.04 -9.40
C LYS A 728 -8.35 -41.74 -8.17
N GLY A 729 -8.98 -41.21 -7.13
CA GLY A 729 -8.33 -40.97 -5.85
C GLY A 729 -7.35 -39.79 -5.85
N VAL A 730 -7.68 -38.69 -6.53
CA VAL A 730 -6.88 -37.47 -6.51
C VAL A 730 -7.05 -36.80 -5.14
N LYS A 731 -5.94 -36.61 -4.41
CA LYS A 731 -5.94 -36.07 -3.04
C LYS A 731 -5.69 -34.56 -3.07
N ILE A 732 -6.62 -33.78 -2.54
CA ILE A 732 -6.54 -32.33 -2.43
C ILE A 732 -6.38 -31.96 -0.95
N PRO A 733 -5.22 -31.46 -0.52
CA PRO A 733 -4.96 -31.10 0.87
C PRO A 733 -5.95 -30.09 1.45
N ALA A 734 -6.11 -30.08 2.77
CA ALA A 734 -6.93 -29.10 3.49
C ALA A 734 -6.57 -27.64 3.10
N ASN A 735 -7.58 -26.78 2.91
CA ASN A 735 -7.43 -25.37 2.56
C ASN A 735 -6.61 -25.09 1.26
N THR A 736 -6.64 -26.01 0.29
CA THR A 736 -5.94 -25.85 -1.00
C THR A 736 -6.89 -26.04 -2.18
N SER A 737 -6.44 -25.73 -3.38
CA SER A 737 -7.22 -25.96 -4.61
C SER A 737 -6.45 -26.76 -5.64
N MET A 738 -7.17 -27.30 -6.62
CA MET A 738 -6.61 -27.90 -7.82
C MET A 738 -7.38 -27.41 -9.04
N ILE A 739 -6.65 -26.96 -10.06
CA ILE A 739 -7.19 -26.64 -11.37
C ILE A 739 -6.69 -27.68 -12.38
N LEU A 740 -7.62 -28.38 -13.02
CA LEU A 740 -7.36 -29.20 -14.19
C LEU A 740 -7.49 -28.32 -15.43
N VAL A 741 -6.47 -28.33 -16.28
CA VAL A 741 -6.48 -27.69 -17.60
C VAL A 741 -6.40 -28.76 -18.68
N VAL A 742 -7.32 -28.73 -19.65
CA VAL A 742 -7.26 -29.56 -20.86
C VAL A 742 -7.19 -28.67 -22.10
N ARG A 743 -6.24 -28.96 -22.98
CA ARG A 743 -6.07 -28.27 -24.27
C ARG A 743 -5.49 -29.17 -25.34
#